data_AF-A0A3P7WTR8-F1
#
_entry.id   AF-A0A3P7WTR8-F1
#
_cell.length_a   1.000
_cell.length_b   1.000
_cell.length_c   1.000
_cell.angle_alpha   90.00
_cell.angle_beta   90.00
_cell.angle_gamma   90.00
#
_symmetry.space_group_name_H-M   'P 1'
#
loop_
_entity.id
_entity.type
_entity.pdbx_description
1 polymer ?
#
loop_
_entity_poly.entity_id
_entity_poly.type
_entity_poly.pdbx_seq_one_letter_code
_entity_poly.pdbx_strand_id
1 'polypeptide(L)'
;MAQVSSKLGELWSSARESIFGEDYWIPSDANEIVLFPLELLRAHKIVFPTDSRKTQLMVVQGSIKNRPALPLHHVVFTLSEAVHSPSYSLYRSSIIDDAVDLCRRCLECKILFKLLDRSKDTKKPIQDLMGKLRQYPLYRMIHIAIACDRLDLFTNENIQLMNTKYKPFESIMKMMVQPEGKYPLHLAIEMHRLKIVRRMLELGADVSLLWEFEACHGLINQPNNEGYVPVMLAIRAANPRCFATLMNFGAELSMRVQGRNPLFEAMQSKNLFLLGMKKIRMDRFSFFSIIKAIIEASPDLVSERDTSGNTALHVAMYKTPLMGLLLLKSKDVDLNATNDAGQTPLHIYTHKGEIGLMITLLSYCCDIDAQDHDGNTALHIAVSKKNVEVCLNGFALNHLTLKFSSLLKSLILCGARTCGPKKVGCVSGCVNEAVVGLLKASSTDCDSPRSSSFPPSSEEYPTSVEVDHPIRDFTQKTFYDGLMARLDEMAARGEKPSNMVNLLSMDGGGIRKTLRECQHIYLRFKDLIFDGWTRPYNSAVLEMFMREAVGEDSLDEIKYPRLMISTVKADFFPVKLEFMRNYRLPLSDKENLELGFTNPTAYGDDEYVKSVSEIPTWKALRRTSAAPMFFSPVDDKYIDGGIIANNPTLDLLSEVQLHNGINTYLRRPEDKVEIGCVLSLGTGQIPLSPLDPLHVEIFNPISSAFAFKNLSLILVDQVTATEGAPVDRSRSWCNAIGVPFFRLSAPLHKDIGLGTKDDHDIAHMMWDCVEYTHQHRPYIAKLVTLLKRIGKTPERPRAFAAFREVQTQTSG
;
A
#
# COMPACT_ATOMS: atom_id res chain seq x y z
N MET A 1 -31.77 11.05 17.50
CA MET A 1 -31.72 10.76 16.06
C MET A 1 -32.77 9.72 15.63
N ALA A 2 -32.73 8.47 16.10
CA ALA A 2 -33.69 7.42 15.67
C ALA A 2 -35.17 7.70 16.02
N GLN A 3 -35.47 8.16 17.24
CA GLN A 3 -36.84 8.55 17.64
C GLN A 3 -37.36 9.80 16.91
N VAL A 4 -36.46 10.70 16.51
CA VAL A 4 -36.79 11.92 15.76
C VAL A 4 -37.10 11.57 14.31
N SER A 5 -36.35 10.64 13.71
CA SER A 5 -36.63 10.08 12.39
C SER A 5 -37.93 9.26 12.34
N SER A 6 -38.29 8.53 13.40
CA SER A 6 -39.57 7.82 13.49
C SER A 6 -40.75 8.80 13.56
N LYS A 7 -40.65 9.86 14.39
CA LYS A 7 -41.68 10.90 14.49
C LYS A 7 -41.83 11.74 13.21
N LEU A 8 -40.72 12.07 12.54
CA LEU A 8 -40.74 12.73 11.23
C LEU A 8 -41.33 11.82 10.15
N GLY A 9 -41.05 10.51 10.21
CA GLY A 9 -41.68 9.51 9.33
C GLY A 9 -43.19 9.41 9.53
N GLU A 10 -43.67 9.40 10.77
CA GLU A 10 -45.10 9.38 11.10
C GLU A 10 -45.81 10.67 10.64
N LEU A 11 -45.20 11.84 10.85
CA LEU A 11 -45.71 13.13 10.37
C LEU A 11 -45.76 13.21 8.83
N TRP A 12 -44.73 12.70 8.15
CA TRP A 12 -44.67 12.67 6.68
C TRP A 12 -45.67 11.67 6.08
N SER A 13 -45.94 10.56 6.78
CA SER A 13 -46.92 9.54 6.38
C SER A 13 -48.35 10.04 6.49
N SER A 14 -48.67 10.78 7.57
CA SER A 14 -49.97 11.40 7.78
C SER A 14 -50.25 12.55 6.79
N ALA A 15 -49.22 13.33 6.44
CA ALA A 15 -49.33 14.35 5.40
C ALA A 15 -49.59 13.76 4.00
N ARG A 16 -49.06 12.57 3.70
CA ARG A 16 -49.20 11.90 2.40
C ARG A 16 -50.63 11.39 2.14
N GLU A 17 -51.30 10.90 3.19
CA GLU A 17 -52.70 10.45 3.12
C GLU A 17 -53.67 11.64 2.96
N SER A 18 -53.39 12.75 3.64
CA SER A 18 -54.20 13.98 3.58
C SER A 18 -54.06 14.77 2.27
N ILE A 19 -52.89 14.74 1.62
CA ILE A 19 -52.59 15.63 0.48
C ILE A 19 -52.65 14.88 -0.87
N PHE A 20 -52.31 13.58 -0.92
CA PHE A 20 -52.18 12.83 -2.18
C PHE A 20 -53.09 11.60 -2.33
N GLY A 21 -53.86 11.23 -1.29
CA GLY A 21 -54.78 10.08 -1.34
C GLY A 21 -54.11 8.69 -1.43
N GLU A 22 -52.77 8.62 -1.32
CA GLU A 22 -52.02 7.36 -1.39
C GLU A 22 -52.12 6.55 -0.09
N ASP A 23 -52.13 5.22 -0.17
CA ASP A 23 -52.09 4.34 1.01
C ASP A 23 -50.78 4.52 1.79
N TYR A 24 -50.85 5.17 2.96
CA TYR A 24 -49.70 5.64 3.76
C TYR A 24 -48.65 4.58 4.13
N TRP A 25 -49.04 3.30 4.14
CA TRP A 25 -48.20 2.18 4.57
C TRP A 25 -47.61 1.38 3.39
N ILE A 26 -48.00 1.68 2.15
CA ILE A 26 -47.48 1.02 0.94
C ILE A 26 -46.26 1.82 0.42
N PRO A 27 -45.03 1.30 0.56
CA PRO A 27 -43.83 2.01 0.13
C PRO A 27 -43.67 1.99 -1.39
N SER A 28 -42.93 2.96 -1.92
CA SER A 28 -42.63 3.06 -3.35
C SER A 28 -41.73 1.93 -3.86
N ASP A 29 -40.85 1.39 -3.01
CA ASP A 29 -40.08 0.18 -3.34
C ASP A 29 -40.91 -1.08 -3.05
N ALA A 30 -41.19 -1.87 -4.08
CA ALA A 30 -41.89 -3.15 -3.99
C ALA A 30 -41.22 -4.16 -3.04
N ASN A 31 -39.91 -4.02 -2.78
CA ASN A 31 -39.11 -4.95 -1.97
C ASN A 31 -38.97 -4.54 -0.51
N GLU A 32 -39.41 -3.34 -0.14
CA GLU A 32 -39.29 -2.83 1.23
C GLU A 32 -40.23 -3.56 2.20
N ILE A 33 -39.70 -4.05 3.31
CA ILE A 33 -40.52 -4.75 4.30
C ILE A 33 -41.25 -3.74 5.17
N VAL A 34 -42.57 -3.86 5.23
CA VAL A 34 -43.44 -2.99 6.03
C VAL A 34 -44.42 -3.83 6.82
N LEU A 35 -44.87 -3.29 7.95
CA LEU A 35 -45.94 -3.89 8.73
C LEU A 35 -47.24 -3.83 7.91
N PHE A 36 -47.92 -4.95 7.81
CA PHE A 36 -49.22 -5.06 7.15
C PHE A 36 -50.31 -4.75 8.19
N PRO A 37 -51.15 -3.71 7.99
CA PRO A 37 -52.22 -3.38 8.91
C PRO A 37 -53.20 -4.55 9.10
N LEU A 38 -53.34 -5.04 10.33
CA LEU A 38 -54.15 -6.23 10.66
C LEU A 38 -55.63 -6.09 10.25
N GLU A 39 -56.17 -4.88 10.33
CA GLU A 39 -57.54 -4.56 9.92
C GLU A 39 -57.74 -4.76 8.41
N LEU A 40 -56.76 -4.34 7.61
CA LEU A 40 -56.79 -4.49 6.17
C LEU A 40 -56.59 -5.93 5.74
N LEU A 41 -55.73 -6.69 6.45
CA LEU A 41 -55.43 -8.08 6.10
C LEU A 41 -56.70 -8.96 6.07
N ARG A 42 -57.66 -8.69 6.96
CA ARG A 42 -58.95 -9.39 7.01
C ARG A 42 -59.88 -9.08 5.84
N ALA A 43 -59.73 -7.90 5.23
CA ALA A 43 -60.53 -7.45 4.09
C ALA A 43 -59.95 -7.91 2.73
N HIS A 44 -58.68 -8.31 2.70
CA HIS A 44 -58.01 -8.75 1.47
C HIS A 44 -58.36 -10.20 1.13
N LYS A 45 -58.50 -10.49 -0.18
CA LYS A 45 -58.75 -11.85 -0.66
C LYS A 45 -57.43 -12.64 -0.65
N ILE A 46 -57.39 -13.78 0.03
CA ILE A 46 -56.26 -14.71 -0.07
C ILE A 46 -56.30 -15.36 -1.46
N VAL A 47 -55.19 -15.25 -2.19
CA VAL A 47 -55.05 -15.76 -3.56
C VAL A 47 -54.17 -17.01 -3.60
N PHE A 48 -53.24 -17.15 -2.65
CA PHE A 48 -52.39 -18.33 -2.54
C PHE A 48 -51.90 -18.52 -1.10
N PRO A 49 -51.84 -19.75 -0.56
CA PRO A 49 -52.38 -20.99 -1.12
C PRO A 49 -53.92 -21.02 -1.07
N THR A 50 -54.57 -21.69 -2.03
CA THR A 50 -56.04 -21.81 -2.12
C THR A 50 -56.64 -22.68 -1.03
N ASP A 51 -55.87 -23.64 -0.52
CA ASP A 51 -56.21 -24.48 0.63
C ASP A 51 -55.34 -24.10 1.83
N SER A 52 -55.84 -23.23 2.73
CA SER A 52 -55.57 -23.29 4.18
C SER A 52 -56.02 -22.03 4.93
N ARG A 53 -56.68 -22.21 6.07
CA ARG A 53 -56.96 -21.15 7.06
C ARG A 53 -55.79 -20.91 8.05
N LYS A 54 -54.61 -21.51 7.83
CA LYS A 54 -53.51 -21.56 8.83
C LYS A 54 -52.09 -21.61 8.22
N THR A 55 -51.79 -20.79 7.21
CA THR A 55 -50.39 -20.61 6.77
C THR A 55 -49.86 -19.25 7.18
N GLN A 56 -48.67 -19.24 7.77
CA GLN A 56 -47.95 -18.01 8.10
C GLN A 56 -47.46 -17.24 6.87
N LEU A 57 -47.41 -17.86 5.69
CA LEU A 57 -47.01 -17.25 4.42
C LEU A 57 -48.17 -17.38 3.44
N MET A 58 -48.55 -16.27 2.82
CA MET A 58 -49.64 -16.21 1.85
C MET A 58 -49.49 -15.04 0.89
N VAL A 59 -50.22 -15.09 -0.23
CA VAL A 59 -50.43 -13.97 -1.14
C VAL A 59 -51.85 -13.47 -0.95
N VAL A 60 -51.98 -12.18 -0.65
CA VAL A 60 -53.27 -11.51 -0.53
C VAL A 60 -53.42 -10.46 -1.63
N GLN A 61 -54.61 -10.34 -2.18
CA GLN A 61 -54.95 -9.35 -3.19
C GLN A 61 -55.76 -8.23 -2.55
N GLY A 62 -55.27 -7.00 -2.78
CA GLY A 62 -55.92 -5.75 -2.42
C GLY A 62 -56.04 -4.83 -3.62
N SER A 63 -56.47 -3.61 -3.34
CA SER A 63 -56.50 -2.50 -4.28
C SER A 63 -55.87 -1.27 -3.62
N ILE A 64 -55.25 -0.41 -4.43
CA ILE A 64 -54.70 0.87 -3.95
C ILE A 64 -55.87 1.88 -3.93
N LYS A 65 -56.05 2.65 -2.85
CA LYS A 65 -57.15 3.63 -2.71
C LYS A 65 -57.32 4.55 -3.94
N ASN A 66 -56.21 4.99 -4.53
CA ASN A 66 -56.19 5.86 -5.72
C ASN A 66 -56.37 5.14 -7.06
N ARG A 67 -56.34 3.79 -7.11
CA ARG A 67 -56.52 2.97 -8.32
C ARG A 67 -57.25 1.66 -8.02
N PRO A 68 -58.55 1.72 -7.64
CA PRO A 68 -59.29 0.54 -7.18
C PRO A 68 -59.47 -0.55 -8.26
N ALA A 69 -59.30 -0.20 -9.54
CA ALA A 69 -59.44 -1.11 -10.68
C ALA A 69 -58.18 -1.98 -10.95
N LEU A 70 -57.04 -1.68 -10.33
CA LEU A 70 -55.79 -2.43 -10.52
C LEU A 70 -55.49 -3.30 -9.29
N PRO A 71 -55.41 -4.63 -9.45
CA PRO A 71 -55.11 -5.51 -8.34
C PRO A 71 -53.64 -5.38 -7.91
N LEU A 72 -53.41 -5.32 -6.60
CA LEU A 72 -52.07 -5.36 -6.01
C LEU A 72 -51.95 -6.62 -5.13
N HIS A 73 -50.97 -7.45 -5.42
CA HIS A 73 -50.72 -8.71 -4.73
C HIS A 73 -49.58 -8.51 -3.73
N HIS A 74 -49.84 -8.81 -2.46
CA HIS A 74 -48.87 -8.74 -1.38
C HIS A 74 -48.46 -10.14 -0.95
N VAL A 75 -47.16 -10.42 -0.91
CA VAL A 75 -46.62 -11.58 -0.21
C VAL A 75 -46.55 -11.24 1.28
N VAL A 76 -47.36 -11.89 2.10
CA VAL A 76 -47.52 -11.60 3.52
C VAL A 76 -46.94 -12.71 4.38
N PHE A 77 -46.22 -12.31 5.43
CA PHE A 77 -45.74 -13.20 6.48
C PHE A 77 -46.26 -12.81 7.86
N THR A 78 -46.91 -13.74 8.55
CA THR A 78 -47.42 -13.57 9.92
C THR A 78 -46.53 -14.32 10.92
N LEU A 79 -46.00 -13.61 11.91
CA LEU A 79 -44.97 -14.12 12.84
C LEU A 79 -45.41 -15.34 13.68
N SER A 80 -46.69 -15.44 14.01
CA SER A 80 -47.28 -16.48 14.84
C SER A 80 -48.71 -16.77 14.40
N GLU A 81 -49.20 -17.97 14.71
CA GLU A 81 -50.59 -18.37 14.45
C GLU A 81 -51.60 -17.74 15.44
N ALA A 82 -51.13 -16.89 16.35
CA ALA A 82 -51.99 -16.14 17.28
C ALA A 82 -52.76 -15.01 16.58
N VAL A 83 -53.99 -14.75 17.03
CA VAL A 83 -54.98 -13.85 16.41
C VAL A 83 -54.50 -12.40 16.23
N HIS A 84 -53.57 -11.93 17.06
CA HIS A 84 -53.02 -10.57 17.02
C HIS A 84 -51.53 -10.53 16.64
N SER A 85 -51.03 -11.56 15.95
CA SER A 85 -49.64 -11.61 15.58
C SER A 85 -49.30 -10.58 14.49
N PRO A 86 -48.13 -9.90 14.57
CA PRO A 86 -47.74 -8.94 13.54
C PRO A 86 -47.58 -9.63 12.19
N SER A 87 -48.14 -9.01 11.15
CA SER A 87 -48.01 -9.44 9.76
C SER A 87 -47.18 -8.44 8.98
N TYR A 88 -46.34 -8.91 8.06
CA TYR A 88 -45.46 -8.08 7.24
C TYR A 88 -45.73 -8.29 5.76
N SER A 89 -45.78 -7.20 5.00
CA SER A 89 -45.74 -7.24 3.53
C SER A 89 -44.27 -7.37 3.10
N LEU A 90 -43.91 -8.52 2.54
CA LEU A 90 -42.54 -8.87 2.13
C LEU A 90 -42.20 -8.44 0.70
N TYR A 91 -43.22 -8.40 -0.17
CA TYR A 91 -43.12 -8.06 -1.57
C TYR A 91 -44.50 -7.68 -2.12
N ARG A 92 -44.52 -6.86 -3.18
CA ARG A 92 -45.72 -6.34 -3.83
C ARG A 92 -45.57 -6.41 -5.35
N SER A 93 -46.56 -6.93 -6.06
CA SER A 93 -46.59 -6.90 -7.54
C SER A 93 -48.02 -6.74 -8.06
N SER A 94 -48.16 -6.06 -9.20
CA SER A 94 -49.42 -6.05 -9.97
C SER A 94 -49.67 -7.38 -10.68
N ILE A 95 -48.62 -8.18 -10.89
CA ILE A 95 -48.67 -9.49 -11.53
C ILE A 95 -48.79 -10.56 -10.44
N ILE A 96 -49.84 -11.37 -10.52
CA ILE A 96 -50.12 -12.44 -9.55
C ILE A 96 -49.01 -13.50 -9.51
N ASP A 97 -48.51 -13.91 -10.68
CA ASP A 97 -47.53 -14.99 -10.80
C ASP A 97 -46.22 -14.64 -10.08
N ASP A 98 -45.73 -13.40 -10.20
CA ASP A 98 -44.53 -12.93 -9.49
C ASP A 98 -44.66 -13.07 -7.96
N ALA A 99 -45.82 -12.68 -7.42
CA ALA A 99 -46.08 -12.75 -5.99
C ALA A 99 -46.24 -14.21 -5.52
N VAL A 100 -46.91 -15.03 -6.32
CA VAL A 100 -47.10 -16.45 -6.04
C VAL A 100 -45.77 -17.21 -6.11
N ASP A 101 -44.92 -16.95 -7.09
CA ASP A 101 -43.62 -17.61 -7.24
C ASP A 101 -42.68 -17.25 -6.09
N LEU A 102 -42.62 -15.98 -5.69
CA LEU A 102 -41.85 -15.59 -4.51
C LEU A 102 -42.44 -16.21 -3.24
N CYS A 103 -43.76 -16.30 -3.11
CA CYS A 103 -44.40 -16.94 -1.95
C CYS A 103 -44.11 -18.45 -1.89
N ARG A 104 -44.16 -19.17 -3.03
CA ARG A 104 -43.74 -20.58 -3.14
C ARG A 104 -42.31 -20.74 -2.68
N ARG A 105 -41.43 -19.84 -3.10
CA ARG A 105 -40.03 -19.83 -2.68
C ARG A 105 -39.85 -19.61 -1.18
N CYS A 106 -40.62 -18.69 -0.58
CA CYS A 106 -40.64 -18.51 0.88
C CYS A 106 -41.13 -19.76 1.62
N LEU A 107 -42.12 -20.47 1.06
CA LEU A 107 -42.66 -21.71 1.62
C LEU A 107 -41.64 -22.85 1.61
N GLU A 108 -40.81 -22.98 0.55
CA GLU A 108 -39.70 -23.95 0.53
C GLU A 108 -38.68 -23.71 1.66
N CYS A 109 -38.54 -22.46 2.10
CA CYS A 109 -37.64 -22.05 3.18
C CYS A 109 -38.39 -21.73 4.49
N LYS A 110 -39.62 -22.24 4.67
CA LYS A 110 -40.52 -21.90 5.79
C LYS A 110 -39.89 -22.10 7.18
N ILE A 111 -38.98 -23.07 7.35
CA ILE A 111 -38.31 -23.27 8.65
C ILE A 111 -37.52 -22.03 9.09
N LEU A 112 -36.89 -21.30 8.15
CA LEU A 112 -36.06 -20.14 8.45
C LEU A 112 -36.89 -18.97 8.98
N PHE A 113 -38.15 -18.87 8.51
CA PHE A 113 -39.14 -17.93 8.99
C PHE A 113 -39.67 -18.32 10.38
N LYS A 114 -39.84 -19.62 10.67
CA LYS A 114 -40.26 -20.09 11.99
C LYS A 114 -39.22 -19.83 13.08
N LEU A 115 -37.94 -19.96 12.72
CA LEU A 115 -36.79 -19.77 13.60
C LEU A 115 -36.41 -18.30 13.81
N LEU A 116 -37.12 -17.34 13.22
CA LEU A 116 -36.82 -15.92 13.43
C LEU A 116 -36.91 -15.56 14.91
N ASP A 117 -35.82 -14.97 15.43
CA ASP A 117 -35.75 -14.47 16.79
C ASP A 117 -36.83 -13.40 17.03
N ARG A 118 -37.65 -13.64 18.05
CA ARG A 118 -38.82 -12.81 18.40
C ARG A 118 -38.52 -11.78 19.49
N SER A 119 -37.28 -11.74 19.99
CA SER A 119 -36.88 -10.89 21.12
C SER A 119 -36.36 -9.49 20.71
N LYS A 120 -36.04 -9.28 19.42
CA LYS A 120 -35.45 -8.05 18.84
C LYS A 120 -36.27 -7.52 17.65
N ASP A 121 -35.77 -6.47 16.98
CA ASP A 121 -36.28 -5.97 15.70
C ASP A 121 -36.32 -7.10 14.64
N THR A 122 -37.53 -7.57 14.34
CA THR A 122 -37.82 -8.65 13.38
C THR A 122 -37.74 -8.20 11.93
N LYS A 123 -37.79 -6.89 11.64
CA LYS A 123 -37.79 -6.37 10.25
C LYS A 123 -36.45 -6.65 9.56
N LYS A 124 -35.32 -6.39 10.23
CA LYS A 124 -33.98 -6.56 9.65
C LYS A 124 -33.63 -8.02 9.30
N PRO A 125 -33.87 -9.03 10.16
CA PRO A 125 -33.67 -10.44 9.80
C PRO A 125 -34.55 -10.90 8.63
N ILE A 126 -35.82 -10.47 8.57
CA ILE A 126 -36.70 -10.78 7.43
C ILE A 126 -36.17 -10.11 6.17
N GLN A 127 -35.65 -8.88 6.26
CA GLN A 127 -35.10 -8.15 5.13
C GLN A 127 -33.85 -8.81 4.56
N ASP A 128 -32.95 -9.28 5.43
CA ASP A 128 -31.78 -10.04 4.99
C ASP A 128 -32.20 -11.37 4.34
N LEU A 129 -33.12 -12.12 4.97
CA LEU A 129 -33.63 -13.38 4.42
C LEU A 129 -34.29 -13.20 3.05
N MET A 130 -35.18 -12.22 2.91
CA MET A 130 -35.83 -11.90 1.64
C MET A 130 -34.83 -11.40 0.59
N GLY A 131 -33.84 -10.59 1.00
CA GLY A 131 -32.75 -10.18 0.14
C GLY A 131 -31.99 -11.38 -0.42
N LYS A 132 -31.64 -12.37 0.41
CA LYS A 132 -30.92 -13.57 -0.01
C LYS A 132 -31.76 -14.52 -0.86
N LEU A 133 -33.05 -14.68 -0.55
CA LEU A 133 -33.96 -15.50 -1.38
C LEU A 133 -34.09 -14.95 -2.80
N ARG A 134 -34.14 -13.63 -2.96
CA ARG A 134 -34.15 -12.98 -4.28
C ARG A 134 -32.79 -13.03 -4.96
N GLN A 135 -31.71 -12.81 -4.20
CA GLN A 135 -30.35 -12.83 -4.71
C GLN A 135 -29.94 -14.21 -5.23
N TYR A 136 -30.41 -15.28 -4.57
CA TYR A 136 -30.01 -16.65 -4.85
C TYR A 136 -31.24 -17.55 -5.11
N PRO A 137 -31.83 -17.48 -6.32
CA PRO A 137 -33.08 -18.18 -6.62
C PRO A 137 -32.95 -19.70 -6.52
N LEU A 138 -31.79 -20.27 -6.87
CA LEU A 138 -31.53 -21.71 -6.89
C LEU A 138 -31.06 -22.29 -5.55
N TYR A 139 -30.79 -21.44 -4.56
CA TYR A 139 -30.28 -21.91 -3.26
C TYR A 139 -31.38 -22.67 -2.54
N ARG A 140 -31.05 -23.69 -1.76
CA ARG A 140 -32.04 -24.40 -0.96
C ARG A 140 -32.01 -23.85 0.47
N MET A 141 -32.92 -24.30 1.30
CA MET A 141 -33.06 -23.85 2.69
C MET A 141 -31.73 -23.80 3.45
N ILE A 142 -30.90 -24.84 3.37
CA ILE A 142 -29.58 -24.87 4.04
C ILE A 142 -28.61 -23.83 3.46
N HIS A 143 -28.57 -23.67 2.14
CA HIS A 143 -27.71 -22.70 1.46
C HIS A 143 -28.11 -21.26 1.83
N ILE A 144 -29.41 -20.97 1.89
CA ILE A 144 -29.93 -19.66 2.33
C ILE A 144 -29.60 -19.42 3.81
N ALA A 145 -29.71 -20.43 4.67
CA ALA A 145 -29.35 -20.31 6.09
C ALA A 145 -27.89 -19.90 6.28
N ILE A 146 -26.97 -20.52 5.52
CA ILE A 146 -25.54 -20.18 5.53
C ILE A 146 -25.30 -18.76 5.01
N ALA A 147 -25.98 -18.37 3.93
CA ALA A 147 -25.89 -17.03 3.38
C ALA A 147 -26.32 -15.95 4.38
N CYS A 148 -27.36 -16.23 5.17
CA CYS A 148 -27.88 -15.40 6.25
C CYS A 148 -27.14 -15.56 7.60
N ASP A 149 -26.08 -16.37 7.69
CA ASP A 149 -25.34 -16.67 8.95
C ASP A 149 -26.21 -17.25 10.08
N ARG A 150 -27.16 -18.12 9.72
CA ARG A 150 -28.15 -18.70 10.64
C ARG A 150 -27.64 -19.98 11.29
N LEU A 151 -26.83 -19.82 12.35
CA LEU A 151 -26.31 -20.93 13.15
C LEU A 151 -27.41 -21.73 13.87
N ASP A 152 -28.52 -21.09 14.18
CA ASP A 152 -29.68 -21.67 14.87
C ASP A 152 -30.32 -22.82 14.10
N LEU A 153 -30.19 -22.89 12.77
CA LEU A 153 -30.63 -24.06 12.00
C LEU A 153 -29.85 -25.34 12.36
N PHE A 154 -28.60 -25.20 12.84
CA PHE A 154 -27.66 -26.28 13.11
C PHE A 154 -27.64 -26.74 14.59
N THR A 155 -28.66 -26.38 15.37
CA THR A 155 -28.84 -26.88 16.75
C THR A 155 -29.42 -28.30 16.76
N ASN A 156 -29.10 -29.09 17.79
CA ASN A 156 -29.58 -30.47 17.91
C ASN A 156 -31.11 -30.57 17.83
N GLU A 157 -31.82 -29.64 18.47
CA GLU A 157 -33.29 -29.57 18.46
C GLU A 157 -33.85 -29.39 17.04
N ASN A 158 -33.29 -28.43 16.27
CA ASN A 158 -33.75 -28.15 14.92
C ASN A 158 -33.34 -29.22 13.92
N ILE A 159 -32.22 -29.89 14.14
CA ILE A 159 -31.81 -31.07 13.36
C ILE A 159 -32.78 -32.24 13.58
N GLN A 160 -33.17 -32.52 14.82
CA GLN A 160 -34.19 -33.53 15.12
C GLN A 160 -35.55 -33.17 14.49
N LEU A 161 -35.94 -31.89 14.53
CA LEU A 161 -37.12 -31.40 13.84
C LEU A 161 -37.05 -31.61 12.32
N MET A 162 -35.88 -31.39 11.72
CA MET A 162 -35.64 -31.63 10.29
C MET A 162 -35.74 -33.12 9.94
N ASN A 163 -35.11 -33.99 10.72
CA ASN A 163 -35.15 -35.44 10.53
C ASN A 163 -36.56 -36.01 10.63
N THR A 164 -37.40 -35.45 11.50
CA THR A 164 -38.77 -35.93 11.74
C THR A 164 -39.79 -35.40 10.74
N LYS A 165 -39.68 -34.13 10.31
CA LYS A 165 -40.69 -33.47 9.46
C LYS A 165 -40.28 -33.28 8.01
N TYR A 166 -39.00 -33.43 7.68
CA TYR A 166 -38.44 -33.14 6.36
C TYR A 166 -37.52 -34.29 5.91
N LYS A 167 -36.39 -33.97 5.28
CA LYS A 167 -35.39 -34.95 4.83
C LYS A 167 -34.36 -35.22 5.94
N PRO A 168 -33.73 -36.41 5.96
CA PRO A 168 -32.59 -36.67 6.84
C PRO A 168 -31.51 -35.60 6.67
N PHE A 169 -31.05 -35.03 7.78
CA PHE A 169 -30.11 -33.93 7.82
C PHE A 169 -28.80 -34.24 7.11
N GLU A 170 -28.33 -35.50 7.18
CA GLU A 170 -27.16 -35.97 6.43
C GLU A 170 -27.32 -35.81 4.91
N SER A 171 -28.51 -36.10 4.36
CA SER A 171 -28.81 -35.88 2.94
C SER A 171 -28.84 -34.39 2.59
N ILE A 172 -29.31 -33.55 3.51
CA ILE A 172 -29.31 -32.08 3.34
C ILE A 172 -27.87 -31.54 3.34
N MET A 173 -26.98 -32.09 4.16
CA MET A 173 -25.56 -31.73 4.20
C MET A 173 -24.80 -32.13 2.93
N LYS A 174 -25.27 -33.15 2.19
CA LYS A 174 -24.70 -33.58 0.90
C LYS A 174 -25.40 -32.95 -0.31
N MET A 175 -26.25 -31.94 -0.09
CA MET A 175 -26.99 -31.29 -1.17
C MET A 175 -26.15 -30.23 -1.87
N MET A 176 -25.76 -30.47 -3.12
CA MET A 176 -25.07 -29.46 -3.92
C MET A 176 -26.02 -28.35 -4.37
N VAL A 177 -25.51 -27.12 -4.35
CA VAL A 177 -26.15 -25.99 -5.02
C VAL A 177 -25.79 -25.98 -6.51
N GLN A 178 -26.73 -25.57 -7.36
CA GLN A 178 -26.54 -25.42 -8.81
C GLN A 178 -26.75 -23.96 -9.20
N PRO A 179 -25.99 -23.39 -10.16
CA PRO A 179 -24.98 -24.06 -11.00
C PRO A 179 -23.58 -24.18 -10.37
N GLU A 180 -23.36 -23.65 -9.15
CA GLU A 180 -22.01 -23.52 -8.60
C GLU A 180 -21.37 -24.85 -8.19
N GLY A 181 -22.16 -25.92 -8.04
CA GLY A 181 -21.67 -27.26 -7.72
C GLY A 181 -21.06 -27.41 -6.34
N LYS A 182 -21.46 -26.56 -5.38
CA LYS A 182 -20.87 -26.47 -4.03
C LYS A 182 -21.76 -27.15 -2.99
N TYR A 183 -21.14 -27.89 -2.08
CA TYR A 183 -21.84 -28.39 -0.89
C TYR A 183 -22.01 -27.29 0.18
N PRO A 184 -22.90 -27.46 1.17
CA PRO A 184 -23.12 -26.51 2.25
C PRO A 184 -21.83 -26.14 2.99
N LEU A 185 -20.94 -27.10 3.28
CA LEU A 185 -19.66 -26.83 3.92
C LEU A 185 -18.77 -25.91 3.07
N HIS A 186 -18.66 -26.17 1.77
CA HIS A 186 -17.92 -25.34 0.81
C HIS A 186 -18.43 -23.90 0.81
N LEU A 187 -19.76 -23.72 0.75
CA LEU A 187 -20.40 -22.40 0.78
C LEU A 187 -20.15 -21.67 2.10
N ALA A 188 -20.19 -22.38 3.23
CA ALA A 188 -19.96 -21.78 4.55
C ALA A 188 -18.53 -21.24 4.71
N ILE A 189 -17.54 -21.93 4.12
CA ILE A 189 -16.14 -21.51 4.14
C ILE A 189 -15.94 -20.25 3.29
N GLU A 190 -16.43 -20.26 2.05
CA GLU A 190 -16.34 -19.10 1.15
C GLU A 190 -17.05 -17.87 1.72
N MET A 191 -18.17 -18.07 2.40
CA MET A 191 -18.92 -16.99 3.05
C MET A 191 -18.35 -16.60 4.44
N HIS A 192 -17.20 -17.14 4.84
CA HIS A 192 -16.54 -16.85 6.12
C HIS A 192 -17.37 -17.16 7.37
N ARG A 193 -18.23 -18.18 7.33
CA ARG A 193 -19.14 -18.54 8.44
C ARG A 193 -18.50 -19.52 9.43
N LEU A 194 -17.45 -19.09 10.12
CA LEU A 194 -16.64 -19.95 10.99
C LEU A 194 -17.45 -20.76 12.01
N LYS A 195 -18.45 -20.16 12.65
CA LYS A 195 -19.29 -20.86 13.65
C LYS A 195 -20.10 -21.99 13.03
N ILE A 196 -20.65 -21.75 11.85
CA ILE A 196 -21.40 -22.77 11.09
C ILE A 196 -20.46 -23.87 10.62
N VAL A 197 -19.27 -23.51 10.10
CA VAL A 197 -18.23 -24.49 9.70
C VAL A 197 -17.88 -25.40 10.86
N ARG A 198 -17.52 -24.85 12.02
CA ARG A 198 -17.21 -25.64 13.22
C ARG A 198 -18.37 -26.56 13.59
N ARG A 199 -19.59 -26.01 13.60
CA ARG A 199 -20.78 -26.78 13.99
C ARG A 199 -21.08 -27.91 13.02
N MET A 200 -20.90 -27.70 11.71
CA MET A 200 -21.06 -28.73 10.69
C MET A 200 -20.04 -29.87 10.87
N LEU A 201 -18.81 -29.55 11.23
CA LEU A 201 -17.75 -30.54 11.49
C LEU A 201 -18.04 -31.33 12.76
N GLU A 202 -18.46 -30.68 13.85
CA GLU A 202 -18.91 -31.34 15.09
C GLU A 202 -20.11 -32.27 14.89
N LEU A 203 -20.97 -32.01 13.89
CA LEU A 203 -22.12 -32.86 13.58
C LEU A 203 -21.73 -34.10 12.78
N GLY A 204 -20.55 -34.10 12.14
CA GLY A 204 -20.01 -35.23 11.39
C GLY A 204 -18.85 -35.95 12.10
N ALA A 205 -18.33 -35.38 13.19
CA ALA A 205 -17.32 -35.99 14.04
C ALA A 205 -17.94 -36.31 15.39
N ASP A 206 -17.92 -37.58 15.83
CA ASP A 206 -18.32 -37.90 17.19
C ASP A 206 -17.25 -37.36 18.16
N VAL A 207 -17.57 -36.24 18.81
CA VAL A 207 -16.65 -35.53 19.73
C VAL A 207 -16.27 -36.41 20.94
N SER A 208 -16.98 -37.52 21.19
CA SER A 208 -16.66 -38.47 22.26
C SER A 208 -15.55 -39.48 21.91
N LEU A 209 -15.26 -39.66 20.61
CA LEU A 209 -14.29 -40.64 20.12
C LEU A 209 -13.20 -39.93 19.32
N LEU A 210 -12.12 -39.55 20.03
CA LEU A 210 -10.91 -38.87 19.51
C LEU A 210 -10.24 -39.55 18.30
N TRP A 211 -10.66 -40.76 17.91
CA TRP A 211 -10.05 -41.59 16.87
C TRP A 211 -10.98 -41.94 15.70
N GLU A 212 -12.28 -41.58 15.73
CA GLU A 212 -13.20 -41.80 14.61
C GLU A 212 -13.15 -40.63 13.60
N PHE A 213 -12.00 -40.42 12.95
CA PHE A 213 -11.89 -39.47 11.83
C PHE A 213 -12.67 -39.93 10.58
N GLU A 214 -13.08 -41.19 10.52
CA GLU A 214 -13.70 -41.79 9.32
C GLU A 214 -15.04 -41.15 8.93
N ALA A 215 -15.86 -40.71 9.90
CA ALA A 215 -17.18 -40.14 9.63
C ALA A 215 -17.12 -38.73 9.03
N CYS A 216 -16.18 -37.89 9.49
CA CYS A 216 -15.99 -36.54 8.95
C CYS A 216 -15.06 -36.53 7.72
N HIS A 217 -14.23 -37.56 7.53
CA HIS A 217 -13.29 -37.68 6.41
C HIS A 217 -13.98 -37.49 5.04
N GLY A 218 -15.11 -38.15 4.85
CA GLY A 218 -15.90 -38.03 3.62
C GLY A 218 -16.52 -36.65 3.40
N LEU A 219 -16.65 -35.81 4.43
CA LEU A 219 -17.18 -34.44 4.32
C LEU A 219 -16.05 -33.42 4.11
N ILE A 220 -14.92 -33.57 4.80
CA ILE A 220 -13.81 -32.60 4.80
C ILE A 220 -12.89 -32.70 3.59
N ASN A 221 -12.86 -33.86 2.91
CA ASN A 221 -12.01 -34.12 1.75
C ASN A 221 -12.83 -34.35 0.46
N GLN A 222 -14.14 -34.10 0.47
CA GLN A 222 -15.00 -34.24 -0.70
C GLN A 222 -14.81 -33.06 -1.66
N PRO A 223 -14.42 -33.29 -2.93
CA PRO A 223 -14.30 -32.22 -3.91
C PRO A 223 -15.67 -31.74 -4.40
N ASN A 224 -15.76 -30.45 -4.73
CA ASN A 224 -16.88 -29.87 -5.48
C ASN A 224 -16.75 -30.15 -7.00
N ASN A 225 -17.67 -29.62 -7.81
CA ASN A 225 -17.63 -29.78 -9.28
C ASN A 225 -16.36 -29.24 -9.97
N GLU A 226 -15.67 -28.30 -9.33
CA GLU A 226 -14.42 -27.71 -9.82
C GLU A 226 -13.18 -28.46 -9.30
N GLY A 227 -13.36 -29.51 -8.49
CA GLY A 227 -12.28 -30.29 -7.88
C GLY A 227 -11.75 -29.73 -6.57
N TYR A 228 -12.29 -28.63 -6.05
CA TYR A 228 -11.84 -28.05 -4.78
C TYR A 228 -12.42 -28.78 -3.57
N VAL A 229 -11.53 -29.17 -2.67
CA VAL A 229 -11.87 -29.64 -1.32
C VAL A 229 -12.05 -28.47 -0.35
N PRO A 230 -12.77 -28.64 0.77
CA PRO A 230 -13.00 -27.61 1.78
C PRO A 230 -11.74 -26.84 2.23
N VAL A 231 -10.62 -27.52 2.46
CA VAL A 231 -9.36 -26.87 2.88
C VAL A 231 -8.80 -25.95 1.79
N MET A 232 -8.89 -26.35 0.52
CA MET A 232 -8.46 -25.52 -0.62
C MET A 232 -9.36 -24.30 -0.79
N LEU A 233 -10.66 -24.40 -0.51
CA LEU A 233 -11.53 -23.23 -0.49
C LEU A 233 -11.21 -22.28 0.66
N ALA A 234 -10.83 -22.80 1.83
CA ALA A 234 -10.39 -21.95 2.94
C ALA A 234 -9.12 -21.17 2.58
N ILE A 235 -8.20 -21.80 1.84
CA ILE A 235 -7.00 -21.16 1.30
C ILE A 235 -7.38 -20.09 0.26
N ARG A 236 -8.24 -20.45 -0.69
CA ARG A 236 -8.69 -19.55 -1.76
C ARG A 236 -9.43 -18.32 -1.24
N ALA A 237 -10.20 -18.53 -0.18
CA ALA A 237 -10.88 -17.47 0.56
C ALA A 237 -9.95 -16.75 1.55
N ALA A 238 -8.66 -17.07 1.62
CA ALA A 238 -7.71 -16.53 2.59
C ALA A 238 -8.26 -16.50 4.03
N ASN A 239 -8.86 -17.60 4.48
CA ASN A 239 -9.51 -17.71 5.78
C ASN A 239 -8.69 -18.59 6.72
N PRO A 240 -7.68 -18.04 7.44
CA PRO A 240 -6.79 -18.82 8.29
C PRO A 240 -7.53 -19.54 9.43
N ARG A 241 -8.65 -18.97 9.91
CA ARG A 241 -9.45 -19.58 10.98
C ARG A 241 -10.19 -20.83 10.50
N CYS A 242 -10.81 -20.77 9.32
CA CYS A 242 -11.45 -21.95 8.74
C CYS A 242 -10.41 -23.00 8.35
N PHE A 243 -9.27 -22.58 7.79
CA PHE A 243 -8.15 -23.47 7.50
C PHE A 243 -7.69 -24.22 8.75
N ALA A 244 -7.34 -23.51 9.83
CA ALA A 244 -6.90 -24.14 11.07
C ALA A 244 -7.97 -25.07 11.68
N THR A 245 -9.25 -24.68 11.59
CA THR A 245 -10.35 -25.55 12.04
C THR A 245 -10.37 -26.84 11.23
N LEU A 246 -10.33 -26.77 9.89
CA LEU A 246 -10.34 -27.94 9.03
C LEU A 246 -9.12 -28.85 9.27
N MET A 247 -7.93 -28.28 9.43
CA MET A 247 -6.72 -29.04 9.77
C MET A 247 -6.86 -29.78 11.11
N ASN A 248 -7.44 -29.13 12.14
CA ASN A 248 -7.69 -29.77 13.43
C ASN A 248 -8.68 -30.94 13.36
N PHE A 249 -9.59 -30.94 12.38
CA PHE A 249 -10.52 -32.04 12.11
C PHE A 249 -9.97 -33.08 11.12
N GLY A 250 -8.68 -33.00 10.74
CA GLY A 250 -8.01 -34.00 9.90
C GLY A 250 -8.11 -33.77 8.39
N ALA A 251 -8.30 -32.52 7.94
CA ALA A 251 -8.31 -32.22 6.50
C ALA A 251 -6.93 -32.46 5.86
N GLU A 252 -6.92 -33.02 4.66
CA GLU A 252 -5.69 -33.37 3.95
C GLU A 252 -5.19 -32.27 3.01
N LEU A 253 -3.90 -31.94 3.08
CA LEU A 253 -3.21 -31.00 2.17
C LEU A 253 -2.53 -31.70 0.98
N SER A 254 -2.66 -33.02 0.87
CA SER A 254 -2.15 -33.85 -0.23
C SER A 254 -2.94 -33.60 -1.53
N MET A 255 -4.21 -33.21 -1.43
CA MET A 255 -5.11 -33.06 -2.57
C MET A 255 -4.67 -31.92 -3.50
N ARG A 256 -4.62 -32.19 -4.81
CA ARG A 256 -4.19 -31.24 -5.84
C ARG A 256 -5.38 -30.85 -6.73
N VAL A 257 -5.59 -29.55 -6.92
CA VAL A 257 -6.68 -29.04 -7.79
C VAL A 257 -6.08 -28.57 -9.10
N GLN A 258 -6.39 -29.25 -10.20
CA GLN A 258 -5.75 -29.02 -11.52
C GLN A 258 -4.21 -29.13 -11.44
N GLY A 259 -3.70 -30.12 -10.69
CA GLY A 259 -2.26 -30.31 -10.47
C GLY A 259 -1.59 -29.29 -9.55
N ARG A 260 -2.32 -28.28 -9.05
CA ARG A 260 -1.79 -27.25 -8.16
C ARG A 260 -1.84 -27.69 -6.72
N ASN A 261 -0.76 -27.44 -5.99
CA ASN A 261 -0.68 -27.66 -4.56
C ASN A 261 -1.39 -26.52 -3.77
N PRO A 262 -1.62 -26.70 -2.46
CA PRO A 262 -2.28 -25.71 -1.62
C PRO A 262 -1.60 -24.33 -1.63
N LEU A 263 -0.26 -24.31 -1.63
CA LEU A 263 0.50 -23.07 -1.69
C LEU A 263 0.27 -22.35 -3.04
N PHE A 264 0.27 -23.09 -4.15
CA PHE A 264 0.07 -22.52 -5.49
C PHE A 264 -1.32 -21.91 -5.63
N GLU A 265 -2.35 -22.56 -5.06
CA GLU A 265 -3.68 -21.96 -5.00
C GLU A 265 -3.68 -20.66 -4.19
N ALA A 266 -2.99 -20.62 -3.05
CA ALA A 266 -2.85 -19.39 -2.26
C ALA A 266 -2.16 -18.27 -3.06
N MET A 267 -1.12 -18.60 -3.83
CA MET A 267 -0.38 -17.65 -4.68
C MET A 267 -1.21 -17.09 -5.85
N GLN A 268 -2.21 -17.85 -6.30
CA GLN A 268 -3.17 -17.45 -7.33
C GLN A 268 -4.44 -16.80 -6.78
N SER A 269 -4.60 -16.75 -5.46
CA SER A 269 -5.84 -16.30 -4.82
C SER A 269 -5.92 -14.78 -4.75
N LYS A 270 -7.04 -14.24 -5.25
CA LYS A 270 -7.26 -12.80 -5.32
C LYS A 270 -7.60 -12.25 -3.94
N ASN A 271 -7.05 -11.08 -3.62
CA ASN A 271 -7.39 -10.31 -2.43
C ASN A 271 -8.78 -9.62 -2.51
N LEU A 272 -9.76 -10.30 -3.11
CA LEU A 272 -11.10 -9.76 -3.34
C LEU A 272 -12.12 -10.90 -3.35
N PHE A 273 -13.00 -10.89 -2.36
CA PHE A 273 -14.18 -11.75 -2.34
C PHE A 273 -15.44 -10.93 -2.60
N LEU A 274 -16.35 -11.48 -3.41
CA LEU A 274 -17.64 -10.88 -3.72
C LEU A 274 -18.68 -11.41 -2.75
N LEU A 275 -19.09 -10.61 -1.77
CA LEU A 275 -20.27 -10.92 -0.96
C LEU A 275 -21.49 -10.24 -1.60
N GLY A 276 -22.02 -10.87 -2.66
CA GLY A 276 -23.03 -10.27 -3.54
C GLY A 276 -22.45 -9.15 -4.41
N MET A 277 -23.11 -7.99 -4.48
CA MET A 277 -22.60 -6.85 -5.27
C MET A 277 -21.52 -6.03 -4.55
N LYS A 278 -21.19 -6.36 -3.29
CA LYS A 278 -20.14 -5.67 -2.53
C LYS A 278 -18.80 -6.39 -2.69
N LYS A 279 -17.83 -5.68 -3.30
CA LYS A 279 -16.43 -6.08 -3.32
C LYS A 279 -15.82 -5.85 -1.93
N ILE A 280 -15.54 -6.92 -1.21
CA ILE A 280 -14.81 -6.84 0.06
C ILE A 280 -13.35 -7.18 -0.25
N ARG A 281 -12.46 -6.19 -0.06
CA ARG A 281 -11.02 -6.44 -0.05
C ARG A 281 -10.68 -7.14 1.27
N MET A 282 -9.97 -8.26 1.19
CA MET A 282 -9.52 -8.93 2.40
C MET A 282 -8.34 -8.16 3.00
N ASP A 283 -8.16 -8.29 4.32
CA ASP A 283 -6.97 -7.74 4.95
C ASP A 283 -5.73 -8.54 4.50
N ARG A 284 -4.60 -7.85 4.35
CA ARG A 284 -3.31 -8.50 4.02
C ARG A 284 -2.93 -9.50 5.11
N PHE A 285 -3.27 -9.20 6.36
CA PHE A 285 -2.94 -10.04 7.51
C PHE A 285 -3.52 -11.45 7.37
N SER A 286 -4.71 -11.60 6.78
CA SER A 286 -5.33 -12.90 6.50
C SER A 286 -4.53 -13.69 5.47
N PHE A 287 -4.04 -13.04 4.40
CA PHE A 287 -3.16 -13.67 3.41
C PHE A 287 -1.80 -14.06 4.01
N PHE A 288 -1.22 -13.19 4.83
CA PHE A 288 0.02 -13.53 5.54
C PHE A 288 -0.20 -14.72 6.49
N SER A 289 -1.30 -14.71 7.25
CA SER A 289 -1.65 -15.76 8.20
C SER A 289 -1.96 -17.10 7.53
N ILE A 290 -2.65 -17.10 6.38
CA ILE A 290 -2.94 -18.34 5.65
C ILE A 290 -1.67 -18.92 5.02
N ILE A 291 -0.80 -18.10 4.41
CA ILE A 291 0.49 -18.58 3.88
C ILE A 291 1.35 -19.16 5.00
N LYS A 292 1.43 -18.47 6.14
CA LYS A 292 2.12 -18.96 7.34
C LYS A 292 1.56 -20.30 7.79
N ALA A 293 0.25 -20.43 7.92
CA ALA A 293 -0.40 -21.66 8.38
C ALA A 293 -0.20 -22.83 7.40
N ILE A 294 -0.22 -22.59 6.08
CA ILE A 294 0.07 -23.62 5.07
C ILE A 294 1.51 -24.13 5.22
N ILE A 295 2.48 -23.22 5.34
CA ILE A 295 3.90 -23.57 5.45
C ILE A 295 4.20 -24.27 6.78
N GLU A 296 3.56 -23.86 7.88
CA GLU A 296 3.69 -24.53 9.18
C GLU A 296 3.07 -25.94 9.17
N ALA A 297 1.97 -26.14 8.45
CA ALA A 297 1.32 -27.44 8.31
C ALA A 297 2.09 -28.39 7.38
N SER A 298 2.70 -27.87 6.31
CA SER A 298 3.50 -28.67 5.36
C SER A 298 4.60 -27.83 4.72
N PRO A 299 5.82 -27.83 5.30
CA PRO A 299 6.95 -27.04 4.81
C PRO A 299 7.40 -27.42 3.39
N ASP A 300 7.26 -28.70 3.02
CA ASP A 300 7.74 -29.25 1.75
C ASP A 300 7.06 -28.62 0.53
N LEU A 301 5.82 -28.11 0.70
CA LEU A 301 5.04 -27.43 -0.35
C LEU A 301 5.77 -26.25 -1.00
N VAL A 302 6.72 -25.63 -0.29
CA VAL A 302 7.52 -24.50 -0.79
C VAL A 302 8.48 -24.94 -1.90
N SER A 303 8.97 -26.18 -1.83
CA SER A 303 9.96 -26.75 -2.75
C SER A 303 9.36 -27.48 -3.94
N GLU A 304 8.06 -27.76 -3.90
CA GLU A 304 7.35 -28.45 -4.98
C GLU A 304 7.30 -27.63 -6.27
N ARG A 305 7.17 -28.35 -7.39
CA ARG A 305 7.04 -27.79 -8.74
C ARG A 305 5.77 -28.33 -9.41
N ASP A 306 5.14 -27.51 -10.25
CA ASP A 306 4.04 -27.99 -11.10
C ASP A 306 4.56 -28.82 -12.29
N THR A 307 3.64 -29.25 -13.14
CA THR A 307 3.91 -30.03 -14.36
C THR A 307 4.78 -29.32 -15.40
N SER A 308 4.98 -28.01 -15.27
CA SER A 308 5.81 -27.19 -16.16
C SER A 308 7.10 -26.74 -15.46
N GLY A 309 7.43 -27.33 -14.31
CA GLY A 309 8.60 -26.98 -13.51
C GLY A 309 8.45 -25.69 -12.71
N ASN A 310 7.28 -25.06 -12.67
CA ASN A 310 7.07 -23.78 -11.98
C ASN A 310 7.08 -23.96 -10.46
N THR A 311 7.79 -23.08 -9.76
CA THR A 311 7.73 -22.94 -8.29
C THR A 311 6.57 -22.04 -7.84
N ALA A 312 6.36 -21.94 -6.52
CA ALA A 312 5.36 -21.03 -5.93
C ALA A 312 5.51 -19.57 -6.39
N LEU A 313 6.74 -19.12 -6.66
CA LEU A 313 7.00 -17.78 -7.19
C LEU A 313 6.46 -17.62 -8.62
N HIS A 314 6.73 -18.57 -9.52
CA HIS A 314 6.27 -18.49 -10.92
C HIS A 314 4.74 -18.39 -11.05
N VAL A 315 4.02 -19.11 -10.18
CA VAL A 315 2.56 -19.18 -10.21
C VAL A 315 1.86 -17.99 -9.51
N ALA A 316 2.61 -17.08 -8.89
CA ALA A 316 2.04 -15.95 -8.17
C ALA A 316 1.32 -14.97 -9.09
N MET A 317 0.01 -14.76 -8.88
CA MET A 317 -0.79 -13.83 -9.69
C MET A 317 -1.03 -12.49 -9.00
N TYR A 318 -0.84 -12.44 -7.68
CA TYR A 318 -1.16 -11.26 -6.88
C TYR A 318 -0.02 -10.89 -5.93
N LYS A 319 0.20 -9.59 -5.78
CA LYS A 319 1.27 -9.02 -4.96
C LYS A 319 1.17 -9.43 -3.49
N THR A 320 -0.04 -9.51 -2.93
CA THR A 320 -0.27 -9.81 -1.52
C THR A 320 0.24 -11.19 -1.09
N PRO A 321 -0.16 -12.32 -1.73
CA PRO A 321 0.40 -13.62 -1.37
C PRO A 321 1.89 -13.74 -1.69
N LEU A 322 2.38 -13.14 -2.79
CA LEU A 322 3.81 -13.09 -3.11
C LEU A 322 4.62 -12.44 -1.99
N MET A 323 4.21 -11.26 -1.53
CA MET A 323 4.83 -10.60 -0.38
C MET A 323 4.77 -11.45 0.88
N GLY A 324 3.65 -12.13 1.15
CA GLY A 324 3.50 -13.02 2.30
C GLY A 324 4.54 -14.14 2.30
N LEU A 325 4.71 -14.81 1.15
CA LEU A 325 5.70 -15.87 0.99
C LEU A 325 7.13 -15.32 1.14
N LEU A 326 7.47 -14.21 0.48
CA LEU A 326 8.81 -13.63 0.54
C LEU A 326 9.17 -13.11 1.95
N LEU A 327 8.22 -12.51 2.66
CA LEU A 327 8.44 -12.05 4.03
C LEU A 327 8.74 -13.21 4.98
N LEU A 328 8.10 -14.37 4.77
CA LEU A 328 8.29 -15.55 5.61
C LEU A 328 9.51 -16.39 5.22
N LYS A 329 9.79 -16.51 3.91
CA LYS A 329 10.67 -17.54 3.35
C LYS A 329 11.64 -17.04 2.28
N SER A 330 11.86 -15.73 2.14
CA SER A 330 12.82 -15.19 1.13
C SER A 330 14.24 -15.77 1.23
N LYS A 331 14.68 -16.21 2.41
CA LYS A 331 15.99 -16.88 2.59
C LYS A 331 15.98 -18.37 2.22
N ASP A 332 14.80 -18.99 2.19
CA ASP A 332 14.62 -20.44 1.99
C ASP A 332 14.16 -20.75 0.54
N VAL A 333 13.75 -19.74 -0.23
CA VAL A 333 13.27 -19.89 -1.61
C VAL A 333 14.30 -19.35 -2.58
N ASP A 334 14.61 -20.14 -3.62
CA ASP A 334 15.41 -19.67 -4.74
C ASP A 334 14.59 -18.70 -5.63
N LEU A 335 14.93 -17.42 -5.53
CA LEU A 335 14.30 -16.34 -6.31
C LEU A 335 14.58 -16.45 -7.82
N ASN A 336 15.64 -17.17 -8.19
CA ASN A 336 16.11 -17.35 -9.57
C ASN A 336 15.82 -18.75 -10.09
N ALA A 337 15.01 -19.55 -9.38
CA ALA A 337 14.61 -20.87 -9.84
C ALA A 337 14.05 -20.78 -11.26
N THR A 338 14.42 -21.71 -12.13
CA THR A 338 13.92 -21.78 -13.50
C THR A 338 12.85 -22.85 -13.64
N ASN A 339 11.88 -22.63 -14.52
CA ASN A 339 10.92 -23.65 -14.96
C ASN A 339 11.49 -24.47 -16.15
N ASP A 340 10.68 -25.36 -16.74
CA ASP A 340 11.13 -26.24 -17.83
C ASP A 340 11.56 -25.48 -19.11
N ALA A 341 11.11 -24.23 -19.27
CA ALA A 341 11.53 -23.34 -20.35
C ALA A 341 12.77 -22.48 -19.98
N GLY A 342 13.38 -22.72 -18.82
CA GLY A 342 14.50 -21.91 -18.31
C GLY A 342 14.07 -20.56 -17.75
N GLN A 343 12.77 -20.27 -17.71
CA GLN A 343 12.27 -18.96 -17.30
C GLN A 343 12.26 -18.86 -15.78
N THR A 344 12.79 -17.76 -15.25
CA THR A 344 12.65 -17.38 -13.84
C THR A 344 11.28 -16.71 -13.57
N PRO A 345 10.85 -16.53 -12.31
CA PRO A 345 9.59 -15.83 -12.02
C PRO A 345 9.57 -14.40 -12.60
N LEU A 346 10.73 -13.74 -12.67
CA LEU A 346 10.87 -12.41 -13.25
C LEU A 346 10.50 -12.38 -14.74
N HIS A 347 10.87 -13.41 -15.51
CA HIS A 347 10.47 -13.54 -16.91
C HIS A 347 8.95 -13.65 -17.04
N ILE A 348 8.31 -14.48 -16.19
CA ILE A 348 6.85 -14.67 -16.19
C ILE A 348 6.12 -13.36 -15.86
N TYR A 349 6.55 -12.64 -14.82
CA TYR A 349 5.93 -11.36 -14.45
C TYR A 349 6.10 -10.30 -15.52
N THR A 350 7.27 -10.25 -16.15
CA THR A 350 7.56 -9.34 -17.26
C THR A 350 6.71 -9.68 -18.48
N HIS A 351 6.63 -10.96 -18.83
CA HIS A 351 5.76 -11.43 -19.91
C HIS A 351 4.28 -11.10 -19.63
N LYS A 352 3.82 -11.11 -18.38
CA LYS A 352 2.44 -10.71 -18.03
C LYS A 352 2.25 -9.18 -17.99
N GLY A 353 3.31 -8.41 -17.78
CA GLY A 353 3.25 -6.96 -17.58
C GLY A 353 2.89 -6.55 -16.16
N GLU A 354 3.05 -7.46 -15.19
CA GLU A 354 2.67 -7.26 -13.79
C GLU A 354 3.79 -6.56 -13.01
N ILE A 355 3.86 -5.23 -13.13
CA ILE A 355 4.92 -4.40 -12.51
C ILE A 355 4.97 -4.59 -11.00
N GLY A 356 3.83 -4.72 -10.33
CA GLY A 356 3.80 -4.90 -8.88
C GLY A 356 4.44 -6.21 -8.41
N LEU A 357 4.26 -7.31 -9.15
CA LEU A 357 4.95 -8.58 -8.86
C LEU A 357 6.44 -8.47 -9.15
N MET A 358 6.79 -7.83 -10.26
CA MET A 358 8.17 -7.61 -10.69
C MET A 358 8.96 -6.78 -9.68
N ILE A 359 8.46 -5.61 -9.29
CA ILE A 359 9.10 -4.72 -8.30
C ILE A 359 9.20 -5.42 -6.94
N THR A 360 8.18 -6.19 -6.57
CA THR A 360 8.20 -6.96 -5.32
C THR A 360 9.35 -7.96 -5.33
N LEU A 361 9.50 -8.77 -6.39
CA LEU A 361 10.58 -9.75 -6.48
C LEU A 361 11.96 -9.08 -6.51
N LEU A 362 12.13 -8.02 -7.30
CA LEU A 362 13.39 -7.26 -7.41
C LEU A 362 13.81 -6.64 -6.07
N SER A 363 12.85 -6.24 -5.25
CA SER A 363 13.11 -5.68 -3.92
C SER A 363 13.74 -6.69 -2.92
N TYR A 364 13.76 -7.98 -3.27
CA TYR A 364 14.45 -9.05 -2.55
C TYR A 364 15.76 -9.48 -3.24
N CYS A 365 16.33 -8.64 -4.11
CA CYS A 365 17.63 -8.87 -4.74
C CYS A 365 17.71 -10.11 -5.65
N CYS A 366 16.65 -10.44 -6.40
CA CYS A 366 16.75 -11.47 -7.44
C CYS A 366 17.70 -11.04 -8.58
N ASP A 367 18.19 -12.01 -9.37
CA ASP A 367 19.02 -11.72 -10.54
C ASP A 367 18.16 -11.21 -11.69
N ILE A 368 18.26 -9.90 -11.94
CA ILE A 368 17.53 -9.21 -13.00
C ILE A 368 18.00 -9.61 -14.41
N ASP A 369 19.23 -10.12 -14.53
CA ASP A 369 19.88 -10.45 -15.80
C ASP A 369 19.98 -11.96 -16.04
N ALA A 370 19.27 -12.77 -15.24
CA ALA A 370 19.12 -14.21 -15.48
C ALA A 370 18.58 -14.46 -16.89
N GLN A 371 19.08 -15.51 -17.55
CA GLN A 371 18.71 -15.87 -18.92
C GLN A 371 17.86 -17.13 -18.94
N ASP A 372 16.83 -17.14 -19.79
CA ASP A 372 16.10 -18.36 -20.13
C ASP A 372 16.85 -19.26 -21.11
N HIS A 373 16.25 -20.39 -21.51
CA HIS A 373 16.88 -21.33 -22.46
C HIS A 373 17.14 -20.73 -23.85
N ASP A 374 16.42 -19.66 -24.21
CA ASP A 374 16.62 -18.91 -25.45
C ASP A 374 17.66 -17.79 -25.29
N GLY A 375 18.26 -17.64 -24.11
CA GLY A 375 19.23 -16.58 -23.80
C GLY A 375 18.60 -15.20 -23.59
N ASN A 376 17.27 -15.14 -23.46
CA ASN A 376 16.54 -13.90 -23.19
C ASN A 376 16.59 -13.60 -21.69
N THR A 377 16.78 -12.32 -21.36
CA THR A 377 16.56 -11.80 -20.00
C THR A 377 15.17 -11.18 -19.91
N ALA A 378 14.72 -10.83 -18.70
CA ALA A 378 13.49 -10.06 -18.51
C ALA A 378 13.46 -8.78 -19.38
N LEU A 379 14.59 -8.09 -19.53
CA LEU A 379 14.69 -6.92 -20.40
C LEU A 379 14.36 -7.24 -21.87
N HIS A 380 14.85 -8.36 -22.40
CA HIS A 380 14.54 -8.80 -23.77
C HIS A 380 13.04 -9.03 -23.97
N ILE A 381 12.39 -9.69 -23.01
CA ILE A 381 10.94 -9.93 -23.03
C ILE A 381 10.16 -8.60 -23.00
N ALA A 382 10.57 -7.63 -22.18
CA ALA A 382 9.90 -6.34 -22.09
C ALA A 382 9.94 -5.56 -23.40
N VAL A 383 11.06 -5.64 -24.14
CA VAL A 383 11.23 -4.96 -25.42
C VAL A 383 10.43 -5.65 -26.54
N SER A 384 10.51 -6.98 -26.63
CA SER A 384 9.81 -7.74 -27.68
C SER A 384 8.28 -7.57 -27.62
N LYS A 385 7.72 -7.45 -26.41
CA LYS A 385 6.27 -7.35 -26.21
C LYS A 385 5.60 -6.08 -26.75
N LYS A 386 6.38 -5.02 -27.04
CA LYS A 386 5.85 -3.70 -27.39
C LYS A 386 6.27 -3.19 -28.77
N ASN A 387 6.91 -4.02 -29.61
CA ASN A 387 7.44 -3.60 -30.93
C ASN A 387 8.19 -2.26 -30.87
N VAL A 388 8.95 -2.04 -29.78
CA VAL A 388 9.71 -0.80 -29.65
C VAL A 388 11.03 -1.01 -30.39
N GLU A 389 11.25 -0.27 -31.47
CA GLU A 389 12.59 -0.06 -32.01
C GLU A 389 13.40 0.74 -30.99
N VAL A 390 14.00 0.03 -30.04
CA VAL A 390 14.82 0.62 -29.00
C VAL A 390 16.24 0.81 -29.56
N CYS A 391 16.62 2.04 -29.89
CA CYS A 391 18.03 2.40 -30.12
C CYS A 391 18.64 2.90 -28.81
N LEU A 392 19.10 1.99 -27.97
CA LEU A 392 19.86 2.34 -26.76
C LEU A 392 21.36 2.18 -27.01
N ASN A 393 21.94 3.05 -27.83
CA ASN A 393 23.37 3.33 -27.71
C ASN A 393 23.53 4.43 -26.67
N GLY A 394 23.99 4.04 -25.46
CA GLY A 394 24.47 4.91 -24.40
C GLY A 394 23.85 6.31 -24.32
N PHE A 395 22.66 6.43 -23.73
CA PHE A 395 22.03 7.70 -23.32
C PHE A 395 21.94 8.79 -24.42
N ALA A 396 21.18 8.55 -25.48
CA ALA A 396 20.63 9.63 -26.33
C ALA A 396 19.09 9.67 -26.16
N LEU A 397 18.64 10.28 -25.06
CA LEU A 397 17.23 10.56 -24.77
C LEU A 397 16.90 11.90 -25.40
N ASN A 398 16.25 12.00 -26.56
CA ASN A 398 15.69 13.30 -26.97
C ASN A 398 14.31 13.28 -27.60
N HIS A 399 13.64 12.15 -27.89
CA HIS A 399 12.20 12.16 -28.23
C HIS A 399 11.51 10.78 -28.20
N LEU A 400 12.26 9.67 -28.21
CA LEU A 400 11.69 8.30 -28.24
C LEU A 400 11.30 7.73 -26.85
N THR A 401 11.74 8.35 -25.76
CA THR A 401 11.65 7.82 -24.39
C THR A 401 10.31 7.97 -23.71
N LEU A 402 9.48 8.91 -24.18
CA LEU A 402 8.07 9.02 -23.80
C LEU A 402 7.25 7.80 -24.25
N LYS A 403 7.75 7.00 -25.20
CA LYS A 403 7.10 5.76 -25.68
C LYS A 403 7.53 4.51 -24.90
N PHE A 404 8.47 4.59 -23.96
CA PHE A 404 8.84 3.42 -23.17
C PHE A 404 7.71 3.02 -22.24
N SER A 405 7.36 1.74 -22.26
CA SER A 405 6.39 1.19 -21.32
C SER A 405 6.90 1.34 -19.88
N SER A 406 5.98 1.54 -18.94
CA SER A 406 6.29 1.54 -17.50
C SER A 406 7.10 0.32 -17.09
N LEU A 407 6.81 -0.85 -17.68
CA LEU A 407 7.54 -2.10 -17.46
C LEU A 407 9.03 -1.99 -17.80
N LEU A 408 9.35 -1.47 -18.99
CA LEU A 408 10.72 -1.29 -19.45
C LEU A 408 11.46 -0.27 -18.57
N LYS A 409 10.80 0.86 -18.24
CA LYS A 409 11.34 1.87 -17.33
C LYS A 409 11.69 1.24 -15.98
N SER A 410 10.78 0.47 -15.39
CA SER A 410 11.00 -0.19 -14.10
C SER A 410 12.17 -1.18 -14.10
N LEU A 411 12.35 -1.99 -15.15
CA LEU A 411 13.51 -2.90 -15.25
C LEU A 411 14.85 -2.14 -15.32
N ILE A 412 14.92 -1.08 -16.12
CA ILE A 412 16.12 -0.23 -16.21
C ILE A 412 16.41 0.44 -14.86
N LEU A 413 15.37 0.97 -14.20
CA LEU A 413 15.48 1.61 -12.89
C LEU A 413 15.97 0.65 -11.79
N CYS A 414 15.64 -0.63 -11.90
CA CYS A 414 16.14 -1.69 -11.02
C CYS A 414 17.51 -2.25 -11.43
N GLY A 415 18.12 -1.75 -12.51
CA GLY A 415 19.50 -2.05 -12.89
C GLY A 415 19.67 -3.15 -13.94
N ALA A 416 18.64 -3.46 -14.75
CA ALA A 416 18.77 -4.40 -15.85
C ALA A 416 19.86 -3.96 -16.83
N ARG A 417 20.78 -4.87 -17.18
CA ARG A 417 21.86 -4.57 -18.12
C ARG A 417 21.38 -4.71 -19.56
N THR A 418 21.77 -3.76 -20.39
CA THR A 418 21.63 -3.90 -21.85
C THR A 418 22.75 -4.79 -22.40
N CYS A 419 22.48 -5.47 -23.52
CA CYS A 419 23.52 -6.25 -24.19
C CYS A 419 24.66 -5.35 -24.71
N GLY A 420 25.88 -5.89 -24.74
CA GLY A 420 27.02 -5.19 -25.34
C GLY A 420 26.86 -5.02 -26.86
N PRO A 421 27.51 -4.01 -27.47
CA PRO A 421 27.33 -3.62 -28.88
C PRO A 421 27.60 -4.72 -29.92
N LYS A 422 28.30 -5.80 -29.52
CA LYS A 422 28.74 -6.88 -30.42
C LYS A 422 27.90 -8.18 -30.31
N LYS A 423 26.84 -8.22 -29.50
CA LYS A 423 26.02 -9.45 -29.33
C LYS A 423 25.10 -9.65 -30.54
N VAL A 424 25.47 -10.56 -31.44
CA VAL A 424 24.66 -10.98 -32.60
C VAL A 424 23.52 -11.90 -32.13
N GLY A 425 22.31 -11.74 -32.69
CA GLY A 425 21.15 -12.59 -32.37
C GLY A 425 20.27 -12.10 -31.21
N CYS A 426 20.54 -10.93 -30.64
CA CYS A 426 19.70 -10.31 -29.63
C CYS A 426 18.42 -9.76 -30.26
N VAL A 427 17.24 -10.29 -29.88
CA VAL A 427 15.95 -9.92 -30.48
C VAL A 427 15.62 -8.44 -30.18
N SER A 428 15.36 -7.67 -31.25
CA SER A 428 14.75 -6.33 -31.27
C SER A 428 15.22 -5.35 -30.18
N GLY A 429 16.18 -4.49 -30.48
CA GLY A 429 16.37 -3.22 -29.75
C GLY A 429 17.30 -3.23 -28.54
N CYS A 430 18.00 -4.33 -28.23
CA CYS A 430 19.10 -4.24 -27.27
C CYS A 430 20.38 -3.68 -27.92
N VAL A 431 20.63 -3.94 -29.21
CA VAL A 431 21.59 -3.23 -30.09
C VAL A 431 21.22 -3.51 -31.55
N ASN A 432 21.09 -2.50 -32.41
CA ASN A 432 21.14 -2.70 -33.86
C ASN A 432 21.87 -1.51 -34.54
N GLU A 433 23.19 -1.61 -34.70
CA GLU A 433 24.01 -0.57 -35.36
C GLU A 433 23.59 -0.33 -36.82
N ALA A 434 23.01 -1.32 -37.51
CA ALA A 434 22.53 -1.16 -38.88
C ALA A 434 21.32 -0.22 -38.95
N VAL A 435 20.39 -0.31 -37.98
CA VAL A 435 19.22 0.59 -37.87
C VAL A 435 19.63 1.99 -37.39
N VAL A 436 20.60 2.09 -36.47
CA VAL A 436 21.19 3.38 -36.06
C VAL A 436 21.91 4.08 -37.23
N GLY A 437 22.62 3.33 -38.06
CA GLY A 437 23.29 3.84 -39.26
C GLY A 437 22.32 4.33 -40.32
N LEU A 438 21.21 3.63 -40.53
CA LEU A 438 20.14 4.03 -41.43
C LEU A 438 19.40 5.28 -40.95
N LEU A 439 19.16 5.42 -39.64
CA LEU A 439 18.50 6.60 -39.06
C LEU A 439 19.39 7.86 -39.11
N LYS A 440 20.71 7.72 -38.89
CA LYS A 440 21.68 8.81 -39.08
C LYS A 440 21.84 9.21 -40.54
N ALA A 441 21.68 8.27 -41.47
CA ALA A 441 21.67 8.57 -42.90
C ALA A 441 20.37 9.25 -43.35
N SER A 442 19.28 9.10 -42.60
CA SER A 442 17.99 9.78 -42.86
C SER A 442 17.82 11.12 -42.14
N SER A 443 18.79 11.56 -41.32
CA SER A 443 18.73 12.85 -40.60
C SER A 443 19.53 13.96 -41.31
N THR A 444 19.54 13.95 -42.64
CA THR A 444 19.90 15.13 -43.45
C THR A 444 18.63 15.64 -44.10
N ASP A 445 18.35 16.93 -43.88
CA ASP A 445 17.26 17.73 -44.43
C ASP A 445 15.86 17.54 -43.83
N CYS A 446 15.61 18.24 -42.72
CA CYS A 446 14.27 18.72 -42.41
C CYS A 446 14.28 20.15 -41.83
N ASP A 447 14.95 21.08 -42.52
CA ASP A 447 14.59 22.49 -42.48
C ASP A 447 13.54 22.75 -43.56
N SER A 448 12.26 22.59 -43.22
CA SER A 448 11.20 23.29 -43.95
C SER A 448 10.00 23.56 -43.01
N PRO A 449 9.46 24.78 -42.97
CA PRO A 449 8.33 25.11 -42.12
C PRO A 449 7.05 24.62 -42.79
N ARG A 450 6.45 23.54 -42.28
CA ARG A 450 5.08 23.15 -42.63
C ARG A 450 4.17 23.39 -41.45
N SER A 451 3.34 24.43 -41.59
CA SER A 451 2.19 24.72 -40.74
C SER A 451 1.17 23.57 -40.83
N SER A 452 1.00 22.84 -39.73
CA SER A 452 -0.20 22.02 -39.51
C SER A 452 -0.84 22.45 -38.20
N SER A 453 -1.90 23.24 -38.35
CA SER A 453 -2.81 23.65 -37.29
C SER A 453 -3.59 22.45 -36.75
N PHE A 454 -3.19 21.96 -35.58
CA PHE A 454 -4.07 21.20 -34.69
C PHE A 454 -4.69 22.17 -33.67
N PRO A 455 -5.98 22.02 -33.32
CA PRO A 455 -6.60 22.89 -32.34
C PRO A 455 -5.97 22.64 -30.95
N PRO A 456 -5.71 23.68 -30.15
CA PRO A 456 -5.12 23.50 -28.83
C PRO A 456 -6.19 22.91 -27.91
N SER A 457 -6.08 21.63 -27.58
CA SER A 457 -6.79 21.04 -26.45
C SER A 457 -5.84 20.98 -25.26
N SER A 458 -6.27 21.59 -24.15
CA SER A 458 -5.59 21.82 -22.87
C SER A 458 -4.38 22.74 -22.94
N GLU A 459 -4.51 23.90 -22.29
CA GLU A 459 -3.42 24.82 -21.96
C GLU A 459 -2.25 24.04 -21.35
N GLU A 460 -1.14 23.94 -22.09
CA GLU A 460 0.15 23.59 -21.52
C GLU A 460 0.59 24.76 -20.63
N TYR A 461 0.26 24.64 -19.34
CA TYR A 461 0.82 25.52 -18.32
C TYR A 461 2.33 25.31 -18.25
N PRO A 462 3.11 26.37 -17.95
CA PRO A 462 4.55 26.23 -17.83
C PRO A 462 4.84 25.19 -16.74
N THR A 463 5.34 24.02 -17.17
CA THR A 463 6.21 23.21 -16.32
C THR A 463 7.17 24.18 -15.66
N SER A 464 7.41 24.07 -14.36
CA SER A 464 8.33 24.92 -13.61
C SER A 464 9.74 24.81 -14.22
N VAL A 465 9.96 25.56 -15.29
CA VAL A 465 11.27 25.84 -15.85
C VAL A 465 11.90 26.69 -14.76
N GLU A 466 12.92 26.16 -14.09
CA GLU A 466 13.92 27.04 -13.49
C GLU A 466 14.37 27.96 -14.63
N VAL A 467 13.79 29.16 -14.70
CA VAL A 467 14.29 30.19 -15.59
C VAL A 467 15.61 30.58 -14.96
N ASP A 468 16.66 29.92 -15.44
CA ASP A 468 18.06 30.21 -15.17
C ASP A 468 18.23 31.73 -15.21
N HIS A 469 18.29 32.33 -14.02
CA HIS A 469 18.35 33.77 -13.89
C HIS A 469 19.79 34.16 -14.23
N PRO A 470 20.06 35.01 -15.24
CA PRO A 470 21.41 35.25 -15.74
C PRO A 470 22.42 35.63 -14.66
N ILE A 471 21.98 36.41 -13.65
CA ILE A 471 22.80 36.77 -12.49
C ILE A 471 23.17 35.54 -11.64
N ARG A 472 22.23 34.64 -11.37
CA ARG A 472 22.47 33.44 -10.55
C ARG A 472 23.52 32.55 -11.21
N ASP A 473 23.42 32.36 -12.52
CA ASP A 473 24.38 31.56 -13.28
C ASP A 473 25.75 32.21 -13.32
N PHE A 474 25.79 33.52 -13.51
CA PHE A 474 27.03 34.28 -13.48
C PHE A 474 27.73 34.15 -12.12
N THR A 475 26.99 34.31 -11.02
CA THR A 475 27.53 34.18 -9.66
C THR A 475 28.03 32.77 -9.39
N GLN A 476 27.23 31.74 -9.69
CA GLN A 476 27.61 30.34 -9.55
C GLN A 476 28.87 30.00 -10.37
N LYS A 477 28.92 30.47 -11.63
CA LYS A 477 30.07 30.27 -12.51
C LYS A 477 31.32 30.95 -11.96
N THR A 478 31.21 32.19 -11.49
CA THR A 478 32.35 32.96 -10.96
C THR A 478 33.00 32.23 -9.78
N PHE A 479 32.20 31.76 -8.82
CA PHE A 479 32.73 31.05 -7.66
C PHE A 479 33.26 29.66 -8.01
N TYR A 480 32.59 28.95 -8.92
CA TYR A 480 33.07 27.67 -9.42
C TYR A 480 34.44 27.81 -10.12
N ASP A 481 34.56 28.74 -11.08
CA ASP A 481 35.78 28.96 -11.85
C ASP A 481 36.92 29.44 -10.94
N GLY A 482 36.62 30.35 -9.99
CA GLY A 482 37.59 30.81 -8.99
C GLY A 482 38.12 29.71 -8.08
N LEU A 483 37.25 28.83 -7.58
CA LEU A 483 37.66 27.70 -6.75
C LEU A 483 38.47 26.67 -7.56
N MET A 484 38.06 26.38 -8.79
CA MET A 484 38.80 25.48 -9.68
C MET A 484 40.21 26.00 -9.95
N ALA A 485 40.38 27.29 -10.27
CA ALA A 485 41.69 27.90 -10.46
C ALA A 485 42.57 27.76 -9.22
N ARG A 486 42.02 28.02 -8.02
CA ARG A 486 42.76 27.83 -6.76
C ARG A 486 43.17 26.38 -6.53
N LEU A 487 42.30 25.41 -6.81
CA LEU A 487 42.61 23.98 -6.69
C LEU A 487 43.70 23.56 -7.69
N ASP A 488 43.68 24.11 -8.90
CA ASP A 488 44.71 23.88 -9.92
C ASP A 488 46.08 24.45 -9.50
N GLU A 489 46.10 25.65 -8.92
CA GLU A 489 47.32 26.25 -8.35
C GLU A 489 47.88 25.47 -7.17
N MET A 490 47.02 24.95 -6.29
CA MET A 490 47.43 24.08 -5.18
C MET A 490 48.02 22.78 -5.72
N ALA A 491 47.36 22.16 -6.69
CA ALA A 491 47.86 20.94 -7.33
C ALA A 491 49.21 21.16 -8.03
N ALA A 492 49.40 22.31 -8.70
CA ALA A 492 50.67 22.68 -9.33
C ALA A 492 51.82 22.82 -8.31
N ARG A 493 51.50 23.24 -7.08
CA ARG A 493 52.45 23.30 -5.94
C ARG A 493 52.65 21.96 -5.23
N GLY A 494 51.94 20.90 -5.63
CA GLY A 494 51.93 19.62 -4.92
C GLY A 494 51.17 19.65 -3.59
N GLU A 495 50.40 20.71 -3.32
CA GLU A 495 49.58 20.86 -2.12
C GLU A 495 48.24 20.13 -2.30
N LYS A 496 47.68 19.62 -1.19
CA LYS A 496 46.34 19.01 -1.17
C LYS A 496 45.38 19.91 -0.37
N PRO A 497 44.08 19.99 -0.74
CA PRO A 497 43.07 20.77 -0.03
C PRO A 497 42.65 20.07 1.28
N SER A 498 43.59 19.99 2.21
CA SER A 498 43.52 19.14 3.41
C SER A 498 42.53 19.63 4.46
N ASN A 499 42.19 20.93 4.46
CA ASN A 499 41.25 21.59 5.36
C ASN A 499 39.88 21.88 4.70
N MET A 500 39.67 21.49 3.44
CA MET A 500 38.39 21.69 2.76
C MET A 500 37.40 20.56 3.09
N VAL A 501 36.15 20.92 3.38
CA VAL A 501 35.02 20.02 3.65
C VAL A 501 33.94 20.20 2.59
N ASN A 502 33.25 19.12 2.23
CA ASN A 502 32.12 19.17 1.32
C ASN A 502 30.86 18.91 2.12
N LEU A 503 29.84 19.73 1.92
CA LEU A 503 28.57 19.63 2.62
C LEU A 503 27.55 18.93 1.73
N LEU A 504 26.91 17.90 2.28
CA LEU A 504 25.79 17.20 1.67
C LEU A 504 24.57 17.40 2.56
N SER A 505 23.54 18.02 2.01
CA SER A 505 22.23 18.19 2.64
C SER A 505 21.20 17.37 1.86
N MET A 506 20.31 16.69 2.57
CA MET A 506 19.25 15.86 2.02
C MET A 506 17.97 16.15 2.81
N ASP A 507 16.86 16.38 2.11
CA ASP A 507 15.52 16.55 2.68
C ASP A 507 14.74 15.22 2.74
N GLY A 508 15.42 14.12 2.43
CA GLY A 508 14.92 12.76 2.58
C GLY A 508 15.99 11.73 2.22
N GLY A 509 15.84 10.52 2.79
CA GLY A 509 16.75 9.40 2.54
C GLY A 509 17.82 9.23 3.61
N GLY A 510 18.27 7.98 3.79
CA GLY A 510 19.33 7.61 4.74
C GLY A 510 19.19 6.18 5.24
N ILE A 511 20.04 5.28 4.73
CA ILE A 511 20.29 3.94 5.28
C ILE A 511 21.77 3.64 5.08
N ARG A 512 22.40 3.04 6.09
CA ARG A 512 23.83 2.67 6.16
C ARG A 512 24.21 1.54 5.17
N LYS A 513 23.94 1.71 3.87
CA LYS A 513 24.08 0.71 2.80
C LYS A 513 24.37 1.33 1.43
N THR A 514 24.62 0.51 0.41
CA THR A 514 24.75 1.00 -0.98
C THR A 514 23.42 1.57 -1.48
N LEU A 515 23.47 2.50 -2.45
CA LEU A 515 22.25 3.11 -3.01
C LEU A 515 21.26 2.08 -3.58
N ARG A 516 21.77 0.97 -4.14
CA ARG A 516 20.92 -0.10 -4.67
C ARG A 516 20.20 -0.86 -3.56
N GLU A 517 20.90 -1.19 -2.49
CA GLU A 517 20.29 -1.80 -1.31
C GLU A 517 19.25 -0.87 -0.67
N CYS A 518 19.54 0.43 -0.57
CA CYS A 518 18.58 1.42 -0.09
C CYS A 518 17.32 1.45 -0.96
N GLN A 519 17.46 1.41 -2.29
CA GLN A 519 16.32 1.32 -3.21
C GLN A 519 15.48 0.06 -2.94
N HIS A 520 16.11 -1.12 -2.82
CA HIS A 520 15.41 -2.37 -2.53
C HIS A 520 14.69 -2.32 -1.18
N ILE A 521 15.32 -1.73 -0.17
CA ILE A 521 14.73 -1.53 1.15
C ILE A 521 13.50 -0.62 1.05
N TYR A 522 13.57 0.52 0.36
CA TYR A 522 12.42 1.41 0.22
C TYR A 522 11.27 0.81 -0.60
N LEU A 523 11.58 0.02 -1.63
CA LEU A 523 10.57 -0.71 -2.40
C LEU A 523 9.85 -1.80 -1.58
N ARG A 524 10.51 -2.40 -0.58
CA ARG A 524 9.84 -3.27 0.41
C ARG A 524 9.07 -2.46 1.46
N PHE A 525 9.71 -1.41 1.97
CA PHE A 525 9.20 -0.56 3.04
C PHE A 525 7.81 0.00 2.74
N LYS A 526 7.64 0.58 1.54
CA LYS A 526 6.39 1.22 1.13
C LYS A 526 5.20 0.27 1.22
N ASP A 527 5.44 -1.01 0.96
CA ASP A 527 4.38 -2.00 0.98
C ASP A 527 4.13 -2.47 2.40
N LEU A 528 5.16 -2.67 3.23
CA LEU A 528 5.02 -3.17 4.60
C LEU A 528 4.43 -2.14 5.58
N ILE A 529 4.75 -0.85 5.44
CA ILE A 529 4.39 0.18 6.44
C ILE A 529 3.09 0.92 6.09
N PHE A 530 2.86 1.26 4.82
CA PHE A 530 1.71 2.08 4.40
C PHE A 530 0.46 1.25 4.10
N ASP A 531 0.14 0.30 4.98
CA ASP A 531 -0.91 -0.69 4.77
C ASP A 531 -2.19 -0.49 5.59
N GLY A 532 -2.16 0.41 6.58
CA GLY A 532 -3.32 0.77 7.40
C GLY A 532 -4.35 1.62 6.65
N TRP A 533 -5.64 1.25 6.77
CA TRP A 533 -6.76 2.09 6.32
C TRP A 533 -6.93 3.36 7.17
N THR A 534 -6.30 3.39 8.34
CA THR A 534 -6.36 4.49 9.32
C THR A 534 -4.95 4.90 9.71
N ARG A 535 -4.69 6.21 9.72
CA ARG A 535 -3.48 6.80 10.32
C ARG A 535 -3.75 7.09 11.80
N PRO A 536 -2.74 7.07 12.67
CA PRO A 536 -1.32 6.83 12.39
C PRO A 536 -1.00 5.37 12.02
N TYR A 537 0.07 5.16 11.25
CA TYR A 537 0.57 3.84 10.88
C TYR A 537 1.27 3.14 12.06
N ASN A 538 1.43 1.83 11.96
CA ASN A 538 2.01 1.01 13.03
C ASN A 538 3.51 1.28 13.21
N SER A 539 3.86 2.07 14.23
CA SER A 539 5.24 2.40 14.60
C SER A 539 6.11 1.18 14.93
N ALA A 540 5.54 0.12 15.50
CA ALA A 540 6.33 -1.06 15.89
C ALA A 540 6.87 -1.80 14.66
N VAL A 541 6.09 -1.91 13.59
CA VAL A 541 6.54 -2.51 12.33
C VAL A 541 7.64 -1.66 11.69
N LEU A 542 7.48 -0.33 11.73
CA LEU A 542 8.49 0.61 11.26
C LEU A 542 9.82 0.43 12.01
N GLU A 543 9.77 0.37 13.34
CA GLU A 543 10.97 0.21 14.18
C GLU A 543 11.66 -1.14 13.96
N MET A 544 10.90 -2.23 13.88
CA MET A 544 11.46 -3.56 13.55
C MET A 544 12.19 -3.53 12.20
N PHE A 545 11.59 -2.90 11.19
CA PHE A 545 12.20 -2.79 9.87
C PHE A 545 13.46 -1.92 9.88
N MET A 546 13.46 -0.80 10.62
CA MET A 546 14.66 0.03 10.76
C MET A 546 15.80 -0.73 11.45
N ARG A 547 15.52 -1.46 12.53
CA ARG A 547 16.50 -2.31 13.21
C ARG A 547 17.10 -3.36 12.27
N GLU A 548 16.27 -4.03 11.47
CA GLU A 548 16.76 -4.99 10.46
C GLU A 548 17.62 -4.30 9.37
N ALA A 549 17.24 -3.08 8.97
CA ALA A 549 17.90 -2.36 7.89
C ALA A 549 19.27 -1.79 8.28
N VAL A 550 19.41 -1.20 9.47
CA VAL A 550 20.63 -0.49 9.90
C VAL A 550 21.39 -1.12 11.09
N GLY A 551 20.78 -2.06 11.81
CA GLY A 551 21.35 -2.68 13.00
C GLY A 551 21.03 -1.93 14.31
N GLU A 552 21.58 -2.44 15.41
CA GLU A 552 21.44 -1.88 16.77
C GLU A 552 22.61 -0.96 17.15
N ASP A 553 23.65 -0.89 16.31
CA ASP A 553 24.84 -0.06 16.50
C ASP A 553 24.49 1.41 16.77
N SER A 554 25.25 2.02 17.69
CA SER A 554 25.07 3.41 18.07
C SER A 554 25.55 4.36 16.97
N LEU A 555 24.95 5.55 16.93
CA LEU A 555 25.22 6.55 15.88
C LEU A 555 26.70 6.97 15.84
N ASP A 556 27.39 6.98 16.98
CA ASP A 556 28.81 7.36 17.14
C ASP A 556 29.81 6.30 16.61
N GLU A 557 29.36 5.07 16.39
CA GLU A 557 30.16 4.03 15.75
C GLU A 557 30.45 4.38 14.28
N ILE A 558 29.58 5.17 13.65
CA ILE A 558 29.81 5.71 12.31
C ILE A 558 30.88 6.79 12.41
N LYS A 559 32.14 6.46 12.12
CA LYS A 559 33.26 7.44 12.16
C LYS A 559 33.27 8.39 10.96
N TYR A 560 32.76 7.94 9.82
CA TYR A 560 32.68 8.73 8.60
C TYR A 560 31.50 8.27 7.74
N PRO A 561 30.75 9.19 7.09
CA PRO A 561 30.85 10.65 7.18
C PRO A 561 30.40 11.18 8.56
N ARG A 562 30.69 12.45 8.84
CA ARG A 562 30.05 13.16 9.95
C ARG A 562 28.58 13.37 9.61
N LEU A 563 27.69 13.01 10.52
CA LEU A 563 26.25 13.00 10.36
C LEU A 563 25.62 13.98 11.34
N MET A 564 24.64 14.72 10.84
CA MET A 564 23.78 15.63 11.60
C MET A 564 22.33 15.35 11.16
N ILE A 565 21.50 14.87 12.07
CA ILE A 565 20.14 14.41 11.80
C ILE A 565 19.16 15.28 12.60
N SER A 566 18.24 15.98 11.92
CA SER A 566 17.26 16.86 12.55
C SER A 566 16.12 16.08 13.22
N THR A 567 15.65 16.56 14.36
CA THR A 567 14.41 16.14 15.01
C THR A 567 13.84 17.30 15.81
N VAL A 568 12.52 17.31 16.04
CA VAL A 568 11.89 18.33 16.87
C VAL A 568 11.47 17.72 18.20
N LYS A 569 11.92 18.34 19.28
CA LYS A 569 11.50 18.03 20.64
C LYS A 569 10.23 18.81 20.96
N ALA A 570 9.15 18.06 21.19
CA ALA A 570 7.76 18.54 21.26
C ALA A 570 7.09 18.31 22.63
N ASP A 571 7.88 18.02 23.67
CA ASP A 571 7.41 17.89 25.06
C ASP A 571 7.25 19.25 25.78
N PHE A 572 7.50 20.37 25.09
CA PHE A 572 7.27 21.73 25.58
C PHE A 572 6.92 22.69 24.42
N PHE A 573 6.32 23.83 24.76
CA PHE A 573 6.02 24.91 23.83
C PHE A 573 6.77 26.20 24.23
N PRO A 574 7.45 26.91 23.30
CA PRO A 574 7.62 26.58 21.89
C PRO A 574 8.50 25.34 21.69
N VAL A 575 8.18 24.52 20.68
CA VAL A 575 8.96 23.32 20.33
C VAL A 575 10.39 23.71 19.93
N LYS A 576 11.37 22.81 20.14
CA LYS A 576 12.78 23.07 19.82
C LYS A 576 13.32 22.08 18.80
N LEU A 577 14.09 22.60 17.85
CA LEU A 577 14.91 21.80 16.94
C LEU A 577 16.12 21.24 17.71
N GLU A 578 16.36 19.94 17.54
CA GLU A 578 17.51 19.22 18.08
C GLU A 578 18.20 18.47 16.94
N PHE A 579 19.52 18.31 17.04
CA PHE A 579 20.32 17.59 16.07
C PHE A 579 21.03 16.42 16.73
N MET A 580 20.76 15.22 16.25
CA MET A 580 21.48 14.00 16.62
C MET A 580 22.75 13.90 15.76
N ARG A 581 23.91 13.72 16.39
CA ARG A 581 25.22 13.78 15.74
C ARG A 581 26.07 12.56 16.08
N ASN A 582 26.98 12.19 15.18
CA ASN A 582 28.02 11.18 15.44
C ASN A 582 29.40 11.79 15.77
N TYR A 583 29.47 13.11 16.01
CA TYR A 583 30.71 13.82 16.30
C TYR A 583 30.52 14.85 17.41
N ARG A 584 31.65 15.32 17.96
CA ARG A 584 31.71 16.34 19.01
C ARG A 584 32.59 17.50 18.62
N LEU A 585 32.45 18.59 19.36
CA LEU A 585 33.32 19.75 19.25
C LEU A 585 34.58 19.54 20.11
N PRO A 586 35.71 20.20 19.77
CA PRO A 586 36.95 20.12 20.54
C PRO A 586 36.88 20.91 21.86
N LEU A 587 35.84 20.66 22.65
CA LEU A 587 35.50 21.30 23.92
C LEU A 587 35.40 20.25 25.04
N SER A 588 35.28 20.71 26.30
CA SER A 588 35.04 19.82 27.43
C SER A 588 33.69 19.11 27.35
N ASP A 589 33.48 18.08 28.18
CA ASP A 589 32.21 17.34 28.20
C ASP A 589 31.03 18.21 28.61
N LYS A 590 31.24 19.07 29.60
CA LYS A 590 30.23 19.99 30.12
C LYS A 590 29.82 21.03 29.07
N GLU A 591 30.78 21.64 28.38
CA GLU A 591 30.50 22.62 27.33
C GLU A 591 29.77 21.98 26.15
N ASN A 592 30.21 20.79 25.74
CA ASN A 592 29.51 20.03 24.72
C ASN A 592 28.06 19.71 25.16
N LEU A 593 27.81 19.32 26.41
CA LEU A 593 26.46 19.10 26.93
C LEU A 593 25.60 20.37 26.90
N GLU A 594 26.14 21.50 27.33
CA GLU A 594 25.45 22.81 27.31
C GLU A 594 25.11 23.26 25.89
N LEU A 595 25.95 22.94 24.90
CA LEU A 595 25.75 23.26 23.49
C LEU A 595 24.93 22.19 22.72
N GLY A 596 24.55 21.07 23.35
CA GLY A 596 23.80 19.99 22.71
C GLY A 596 24.64 19.06 21.81
N PHE A 597 25.94 18.92 22.09
CA PHE A 597 26.93 18.04 21.45
C PHE A 597 27.37 16.88 22.37
N THR A 598 26.39 16.24 23.03
CA THR A 598 26.62 15.18 24.03
C THR A 598 27.33 13.93 23.46
N ASN A 599 28.07 13.22 24.32
CA ASN A 599 28.74 11.94 24.00
C ASN A 599 27.98 10.74 24.60
N PRO A 600 28.00 9.58 23.94
CA PRO A 600 27.60 8.31 24.51
C PRO A 600 28.47 7.70 25.65
N THR A 601 29.73 8.10 25.85
CA THR A 601 30.64 7.37 26.78
C THR A 601 31.31 8.23 27.86
N ALA A 602 30.63 9.22 28.43
CA ALA A 602 31.18 9.94 29.59
C ALA A 602 30.90 9.17 30.90
N TYR A 603 31.94 8.53 31.43
CA TYR A 603 31.95 7.90 32.75
C TYR A 603 31.65 8.93 33.85
N GLY A 604 30.59 8.69 34.60
CA GLY A 604 30.21 9.39 35.82
C GLY A 604 28.94 8.77 36.40
N ASP A 605 28.90 8.52 37.71
CA ASP A 605 27.84 7.80 38.43
C ASP A 605 26.48 8.54 38.51
N ASP A 606 26.22 9.46 37.58
CA ASP A 606 25.00 10.27 37.57
C ASP A 606 23.93 9.63 36.66
N GLU A 607 22.85 9.15 37.28
CA GLU A 607 21.79 8.34 36.66
C GLU A 607 21.04 9.09 35.54
N TYR A 608 21.11 10.44 35.52
CA TYR A 608 20.54 11.29 34.47
C TYR A 608 21.35 11.25 33.16
N VAL A 609 22.68 11.13 33.25
CA VAL A 609 23.61 11.18 32.10
C VAL A 609 23.57 9.89 31.29
N LYS A 610 23.25 8.74 31.90
CA LYS A 610 23.03 7.45 31.21
C LYS A 610 21.87 7.46 30.20
N SER A 611 20.90 8.36 30.33
CA SER A 611 19.67 8.33 29.50
C SER A 611 19.82 8.93 28.09
N VAL A 612 20.88 9.71 27.86
CA VAL A 612 21.18 10.38 26.58
C VAL A 612 22.28 9.64 25.80
N SER A 613 22.92 8.66 26.44
CA SER A 613 24.28 8.24 26.10
C SER A 613 24.40 7.00 25.21
N GLU A 614 23.36 6.52 24.53
CA GLU A 614 23.49 5.45 23.51
C GLU A 614 22.26 5.54 22.60
N ILE A 615 22.19 6.51 21.67
CA ILE A 615 21.06 6.54 20.70
C ILE A 615 21.40 5.56 19.57
N PRO A 616 20.68 4.42 19.47
CA PRO A 616 20.89 3.50 18.35
C PRO A 616 20.59 4.20 17.03
N THR A 617 21.33 3.86 15.98
CA THR A 617 21.16 4.48 14.66
C THR A 617 19.72 4.37 14.17
N TRP A 618 19.06 3.22 14.36
CA TRP A 618 17.65 3.04 13.99
C TRP A 618 16.71 4.00 14.74
N LYS A 619 17.01 4.32 16.00
CA LYS A 619 16.18 5.20 16.82
C LYS A 619 16.35 6.66 16.40
N ALA A 620 17.56 7.07 16.03
CA ALA A 620 17.80 8.38 15.43
C ALA A 620 17.00 8.54 14.11
N LEU A 621 17.04 7.51 13.25
CA LEU A 621 16.23 7.47 12.03
C LEU A 621 14.72 7.51 12.32
N ARG A 622 14.26 6.80 13.36
CA ARG A 622 12.85 6.78 13.75
C ARG A 622 12.37 8.15 14.26
N ARG A 623 13.20 8.87 15.01
CA ARG A 623 12.89 10.23 15.53
C ARG A 623 12.79 11.25 14.41
N THR A 624 13.73 11.24 13.46
CA THR A 624 13.68 12.15 12.30
C THR A 624 12.52 11.82 11.37
N SER A 625 12.12 10.55 11.22
CA SER A 625 11.02 10.16 10.34
C SER A 625 9.62 10.20 10.98
N ALA A 626 9.47 10.81 12.16
CA ALA A 626 8.24 10.78 12.96
C ALA A 626 7.21 11.83 12.51
N ALA A 627 6.83 11.80 11.23
CA ALA A 627 5.90 12.76 10.63
C ALA A 627 4.53 12.70 11.35
N PRO A 628 4.07 13.75 12.06
CA PRO A 628 2.90 13.68 12.95
C PRO A 628 1.60 13.26 12.27
N MET A 629 1.46 13.53 10.97
CA MET A 629 0.29 13.15 10.17
C MET A 629 0.25 11.65 9.82
N PHE A 630 1.35 10.92 10.04
CA PHE A 630 1.55 9.55 9.59
C PHE A 630 2.00 8.61 10.71
N PHE A 631 2.79 9.09 11.66
CA PHE A 631 3.38 8.29 12.73
C PHE A 631 3.24 8.98 14.07
N SER A 632 3.12 8.19 15.13
CA SER A 632 3.16 8.70 16.50
C SER A 632 4.54 9.26 16.85
N PRO A 633 4.60 10.21 17.82
CA PRO A 633 5.86 10.68 18.39
C PRO A 633 6.70 9.54 18.95
N VAL A 634 8.01 9.72 18.98
CA VAL A 634 8.98 8.75 19.52
C VAL A 634 9.35 9.15 20.94
N ASP A 635 9.40 8.18 21.85
CA ASP A 635 9.62 8.40 23.29
C ASP A 635 8.64 9.43 23.91
N ASP A 636 7.45 9.59 23.31
CA ASP A 636 6.44 10.62 23.64
C ASP A 636 6.99 12.06 23.64
N LYS A 637 8.11 12.30 22.92
CA LYS A 637 8.85 13.58 22.96
C LYS A 637 9.26 14.08 21.59
N TYR A 638 9.63 13.20 20.67
CA TYR A 638 10.29 13.57 19.42
C TYR A 638 9.36 13.38 18.22
N ILE A 639 9.34 14.39 17.35
CA ILE A 639 8.64 14.38 16.07
C ILE A 639 9.61 14.73 14.93
N ASP A 640 9.12 14.62 13.70
CA ASP A 640 9.89 14.87 12.48
C ASP A 640 10.64 16.21 12.48
N GLY A 641 11.91 16.16 12.10
CA GLY A 641 12.76 17.34 11.93
C GLY A 641 12.26 18.28 10.83
N GLY A 642 11.52 17.74 9.87
CA GLY A 642 10.94 18.45 8.73
C GLY A 642 9.94 19.54 9.07
N ILE A 643 9.47 19.62 10.32
CA ILE A 643 8.61 20.71 10.78
C ILE A 643 9.38 22.03 10.92
N ILE A 644 10.71 21.99 11.12
CA ILE A 644 11.53 23.20 11.30
C ILE A 644 12.67 23.23 10.28
N ALA A 645 13.37 22.11 10.09
CA ALA A 645 14.56 22.00 9.26
C ALA A 645 14.41 20.90 8.21
N ASN A 646 13.40 21.02 7.34
CA ASN A 646 13.17 20.05 6.25
C ASN A 646 14.25 20.12 5.16
N ASN A 647 14.85 21.29 4.98
CA ASN A 647 16.07 21.46 4.18
C ASN A 647 17.20 21.95 5.10
N PRO A 648 18.02 21.04 5.66
CA PRO A 648 19.00 21.38 6.71
C PRO A 648 20.26 22.08 6.17
N THR A 649 20.22 22.64 4.96
CA THR A 649 21.40 23.27 4.34
C THR A 649 21.88 24.49 5.13
N LEU A 650 20.97 25.35 5.58
CA LEU A 650 21.31 26.51 6.41
C LEU A 650 21.83 26.09 7.78
N ASP A 651 21.23 25.08 8.38
CA ASP A 651 21.68 24.52 9.66
C ASP A 651 23.09 23.94 9.54
N LEU A 652 23.39 23.25 8.43
CA LEU A 652 24.70 22.69 8.17
C LEU A 652 25.78 23.75 7.93
N LEU A 653 25.43 24.86 7.26
CA LEU A 653 26.32 26.03 7.14
C LEU A 653 26.59 26.66 8.53
N SER A 654 25.55 26.77 9.34
CA SER A 654 25.65 27.30 10.71
C SER A 654 26.54 26.41 11.59
N GLU A 655 26.43 25.10 11.44
CA GLU A 655 27.24 24.10 12.14
C GLU A 655 28.74 24.23 11.82
N VAL A 656 29.11 24.43 10.54
CA VAL A 656 30.50 24.68 10.14
C VAL A 656 31.01 26.00 10.71
N GLN A 657 30.16 27.04 10.68
CA GLN A 657 30.54 28.34 11.23
C GLN A 657 30.74 28.28 12.75
N LEU A 658 29.91 27.53 13.47
CA LEU A 658 30.07 27.28 14.90
C LEU A 658 31.41 26.57 15.18
N HIS A 659 31.74 25.53 14.43
CA HIS A 659 33.02 24.83 14.56
C HIS A 659 34.22 25.78 14.35
N ASN A 660 34.19 26.58 13.30
CA ASN A 660 35.22 27.57 13.00
C ASN A 660 35.31 28.69 14.05
N GLY A 661 34.17 29.11 14.61
CA GLY A 661 34.09 30.07 15.71
C GLY A 661 34.76 29.54 16.97
N ILE A 662 34.51 28.28 17.31
CA ILE A 662 35.14 27.60 18.45
C ILE A 662 36.64 27.48 18.27
N ASN A 663 37.13 27.06 17.10
CA ASN A 663 38.57 26.99 16.85
C ASN A 663 39.22 28.38 16.91
N THR A 664 38.50 29.44 16.53
CA THR A 664 38.96 30.82 16.73
C THR A 664 39.03 31.18 18.21
N TYR A 665 38.01 30.84 19.00
CA TYR A 665 37.96 31.04 20.45
C TYR A 665 39.10 30.31 21.17
N LEU A 666 39.35 29.05 20.81
CA LEU A 666 40.42 28.21 21.33
C LEU A 666 41.81 28.59 20.81
N ARG A 667 41.91 29.61 19.94
CA ARG A 667 43.15 30.07 19.30
C ARG A 667 43.89 28.97 18.50
N ARG A 668 43.11 28.13 17.81
CA ARG A 668 43.57 27.06 16.90
C ARG A 668 43.15 27.33 15.45
N PRO A 669 43.65 28.40 14.80
CA PRO A 669 43.26 28.76 13.44
C PRO A 669 43.60 27.67 12.40
N GLU A 670 44.59 26.82 12.68
CA GLU A 670 45.00 25.68 11.86
C GLU A 670 43.95 24.57 11.75
N ASP A 671 43.05 24.48 12.73
CA ASP A 671 41.96 23.49 12.78
C ASP A 671 40.68 24.00 12.08
N LYS A 672 40.69 25.24 11.57
CA LYS A 672 39.54 25.79 10.82
C LYS A 672 39.38 25.10 9.48
N VAL A 673 38.13 24.84 9.12
CA VAL A 673 37.76 24.22 7.85
C VAL A 673 37.19 25.23 6.87
N GLU A 674 37.43 24.99 5.60
CA GLU A 674 36.85 25.75 4.49
C GLU A 674 35.83 24.88 3.76
N ILE A 675 34.74 25.47 3.25
CA ILE A 675 33.74 24.70 2.49
C ILE A 675 34.15 24.70 1.02
N GLY A 676 34.40 23.51 0.47
CA GLY A 676 34.73 23.34 -0.95
C GLY A 676 33.50 23.33 -1.85
N CYS A 677 32.40 22.72 -1.41
CA CYS A 677 31.12 22.81 -2.10
C CYS A 677 29.96 22.48 -1.18
N VAL A 678 28.77 22.97 -1.53
CA VAL A 678 27.51 22.58 -0.92
C VAL A 678 26.64 21.88 -1.96
N LEU A 679 26.27 20.64 -1.70
CA LEU A 679 25.30 19.87 -2.47
C LEU A 679 24.03 19.67 -1.64
N SER A 680 22.91 20.21 -2.11
CA SER A 680 21.58 20.02 -1.55
C SER A 680 20.77 19.14 -2.49
N LEU A 681 20.33 17.97 -2.02
CA LEU A 681 19.50 17.04 -2.79
C LEU A 681 18.05 17.13 -2.32
N GLY A 682 17.13 17.18 -3.30
CA GLY A 682 15.69 17.22 -3.09
C GLY A 682 14.99 15.92 -3.42
N THR A 683 13.90 15.60 -2.70
CA THR A 683 13.00 14.48 -3.02
C THR A 683 12.05 14.74 -4.20
N GLY A 684 12.31 15.77 -5.01
CA GLY A 684 11.52 16.17 -6.18
C GLY A 684 10.64 17.39 -5.92
N GLN A 685 10.29 18.08 -7.00
CA GLN A 685 9.49 19.30 -6.98
C GLN A 685 8.07 18.98 -7.43
N ILE A 686 7.09 19.34 -6.60
CA ILE A 686 5.67 19.16 -6.91
C ILE A 686 5.28 20.14 -8.02
N PRO A 687 4.52 19.72 -9.06
CA PRO A 687 4.10 20.62 -10.12
C PRO A 687 3.14 21.70 -9.59
N LEU A 688 3.22 22.89 -10.19
CA LEU A 688 2.37 24.02 -9.82
C LEU A 688 0.91 23.72 -10.17
N SER A 689 0.05 23.65 -9.16
CA SER A 689 -1.40 23.55 -9.32
C SER A 689 -2.06 24.90 -9.05
N PRO A 690 -2.96 25.40 -9.92
CA PRO A 690 -3.70 26.62 -9.65
C PRO A 690 -4.62 26.42 -8.44
N LEU A 691 -4.58 27.37 -7.50
CA LEU A 691 -5.48 27.41 -6.34
C LEU A 691 -6.37 28.64 -6.47
N ASP A 692 -7.68 28.43 -6.44
CA ASP A 692 -8.66 29.51 -6.51
C ASP A 692 -8.64 30.33 -5.20
N PRO A 693 -8.29 31.64 -5.24
CA PRO A 693 -8.20 32.49 -4.06
C PRO A 693 -9.49 32.57 -3.23
N LEU A 694 -10.66 32.37 -3.86
CA LEU A 694 -11.97 32.35 -3.18
C LEU A 694 -12.07 31.25 -2.12
N HIS A 695 -11.25 30.20 -2.25
CA HIS A 695 -11.18 29.09 -1.31
C HIS A 695 -10.09 29.27 -0.24
N VAL A 696 -9.65 30.51 0.01
CA VAL A 696 -8.75 30.89 1.12
C VAL A 696 -9.42 31.90 2.07
N GLU A 697 -10.50 32.55 1.63
CA GLU A 697 -11.24 33.52 2.45
C GLU A 697 -12.05 32.85 3.58
N ILE A 698 -11.71 33.18 4.82
CA ILE A 698 -12.27 32.57 6.04
C ILE A 698 -13.67 33.15 6.38
N PHE A 699 -14.04 34.30 5.83
CA PHE A 699 -15.19 35.09 6.29
C PHE A 699 -16.55 34.70 5.68
N ASN A 700 -16.62 33.71 4.79
CA ASN A 700 -17.87 33.25 4.20
C ASN A 700 -18.30 31.89 4.81
N PRO A 701 -19.50 31.79 5.43
CA PRO A 701 -19.90 30.62 6.21
C PRO A 701 -20.04 29.32 5.40
N ILE A 702 -20.32 29.40 4.08
CA ILE A 702 -20.49 28.22 3.21
C ILE A 702 -19.13 27.77 2.61
N SER A 703 -18.17 28.68 2.43
CA SER A 703 -16.80 28.36 1.96
C SER A 703 -15.80 28.09 3.11
N SER A 704 -16.17 28.38 4.36
CA SER A 704 -15.30 28.31 5.55
C SER A 704 -14.61 26.95 5.76
N ALA A 705 -15.29 25.83 5.49
CA ALA A 705 -14.71 24.50 5.64
C ALA A 705 -13.63 24.20 4.58
N PHE A 706 -13.84 24.65 3.34
CA PHE A 706 -12.85 24.52 2.26
C PHE A 706 -11.69 25.49 2.47
N ALA A 707 -11.97 26.72 2.91
CA ALA A 707 -10.95 27.71 3.28
C ALA A 707 -10.04 27.23 4.41
N PHE A 708 -10.61 26.67 5.47
CA PHE A 708 -9.82 26.11 6.58
C PHE A 708 -8.95 24.92 6.13
N LYS A 709 -9.49 24.03 5.29
CA LYS A 709 -8.74 22.88 4.75
C LYS A 709 -7.58 23.34 3.85
N ASN A 710 -7.81 24.32 2.98
CA ASN A 710 -6.77 24.82 2.08
C ASN A 710 -5.70 25.61 2.86
N LEU A 711 -6.11 26.45 3.80
CA LEU A 711 -5.17 27.21 4.63
C LEU A 711 -4.31 26.28 5.50
N SER A 712 -4.90 25.25 6.10
CA SER A 712 -4.13 24.26 6.87
C SER A 712 -3.15 23.49 5.97
N LEU A 713 -3.53 23.14 4.74
CA LEU A 713 -2.62 22.53 3.78
C LEU A 713 -1.46 23.48 3.41
N ILE A 714 -1.75 24.75 3.13
CA ILE A 714 -0.74 25.78 2.84
C ILE A 714 0.21 25.96 4.03
N LEU A 715 -0.31 26.04 5.26
CA LEU A 715 0.52 26.18 6.45
C LEU A 715 1.45 24.97 6.64
N VAL A 716 0.93 23.75 6.46
CA VAL A 716 1.76 22.53 6.54
C VAL A 716 2.84 22.57 5.47
N ASP A 717 2.47 22.84 4.21
CA ASP A 717 3.40 22.93 3.08
C ASP A 717 4.53 23.95 3.33
N GLN A 718 4.19 25.15 3.79
CA GLN A 718 5.17 26.20 4.08
C GLN A 718 6.08 25.87 5.26
N VAL A 719 5.53 25.24 6.31
CA VAL A 719 6.29 24.80 7.48
C VAL A 719 7.25 23.65 7.11
N THR A 720 6.83 22.77 6.20
CA THR A 720 7.65 21.66 5.69
C THR A 720 8.33 21.97 4.36
N ALA A 721 8.53 23.24 4.01
CA ALA A 721 9.05 23.60 2.70
C ALA A 721 10.49 23.10 2.51
N THR A 722 10.73 22.37 1.44
CA THR A 722 12.07 21.93 1.01
C THR A 722 12.63 22.77 -0.13
N GLU A 723 11.75 23.39 -0.90
CA GLU A 723 12.03 24.27 -2.05
C GLU A 723 11.66 25.73 -1.73
N GLY A 724 12.02 26.65 -2.63
CA GLY A 724 11.72 28.08 -2.47
C GLY A 724 12.64 28.76 -1.46
N ALA A 725 12.06 29.37 -0.42
CA ALA A 725 12.79 30.24 0.51
C ALA A 725 14.01 29.58 1.18
N PRO A 726 13.96 28.31 1.67
CA PRO A 726 15.14 27.65 2.23
C PRO A 726 16.30 27.52 1.23
N VAL A 727 16.00 27.20 -0.03
CA VAL A 727 17.00 27.07 -1.10
C VAL A 727 17.57 28.44 -1.49
N ASP A 728 16.73 29.46 -1.66
CA ASP A 728 17.17 30.81 -2.01
C ASP A 728 18.07 31.43 -0.93
N ARG A 729 17.70 31.23 0.34
CA ARG A 729 18.53 31.67 1.48
C ARG A 729 19.85 30.92 1.52
N SER A 730 19.83 29.59 1.38
CA SER A 730 21.05 28.77 1.35
C SER A 730 22.00 29.20 0.25
N ARG A 731 21.47 29.42 -0.96
CA ARG A 731 22.24 29.90 -2.11
C ARG A 731 22.84 31.28 -1.86
N SER A 732 22.06 32.22 -1.30
CA SER A 732 22.52 33.57 -0.97
C SER A 732 23.65 33.56 0.07
N TRP A 733 23.54 32.70 1.10
CA TRP A 733 24.61 32.52 2.08
C TRP A 733 25.86 31.89 1.47
N CYS A 734 25.72 30.87 0.62
CA CYS A 734 26.86 30.29 -0.11
C CYS A 734 27.56 31.34 -0.99
N ASN A 735 26.78 32.18 -1.67
CA ASN A 735 27.32 33.28 -2.47
C ASN A 735 28.09 34.30 -1.61
N ALA A 736 27.58 34.62 -0.42
CA ALA A 736 28.24 35.56 0.49
C ALA A 736 29.61 35.04 0.99
N ILE A 737 29.78 33.73 1.11
CA ILE A 737 31.05 33.09 1.50
C ILE A 737 31.89 32.60 0.31
N GLY A 738 31.46 32.87 -0.93
CA GLY A 738 32.19 32.50 -2.15
C GLY A 738 32.22 31.00 -2.46
N VAL A 739 31.22 30.25 -2.01
CA VAL A 739 31.17 28.78 -2.14
C VAL A 739 30.19 28.35 -3.24
N PRO A 740 30.58 27.43 -4.14
CA PRO A 740 29.67 26.86 -5.12
C PRO A 740 28.52 26.07 -4.48
N PHE A 741 27.28 26.42 -4.85
CA PHE A 741 26.05 25.77 -4.37
C PHE A 741 25.37 24.98 -5.47
N PHE A 742 25.11 23.69 -5.23
CA PHE A 742 24.42 22.79 -6.15
C PHE A 742 23.11 22.32 -5.52
N ARG A 743 21.96 22.66 -6.14
CA ARG A 743 20.65 22.07 -5.81
C ARG A 743 20.26 21.11 -6.92
N LEU A 744 19.95 19.87 -6.56
CA LEU A 744 19.43 18.87 -7.50
C LEU A 744 18.08 18.38 -6.98
N SER A 745 17.00 18.70 -7.69
CA SER A 745 15.64 18.30 -7.34
C SER A 745 14.83 18.22 -8.63
N ALA A 746 14.36 17.01 -8.98
CA ALA A 746 13.70 16.78 -10.26
C ALA A 746 12.24 17.26 -10.22
N PRO A 747 11.75 17.97 -11.23
CA PRO A 747 10.32 18.27 -11.35
C PRO A 747 9.55 16.96 -11.56
N LEU A 748 8.55 16.72 -10.71
CA LEU A 748 7.74 15.51 -10.75
C LEU A 748 6.53 15.70 -11.67
N HIS A 749 6.10 14.61 -12.32
CA HIS A 749 4.92 14.61 -13.18
C HIS A 749 3.60 14.89 -12.44
N LYS A 750 3.54 14.67 -11.13
CA LYS A 750 2.37 14.92 -10.27
C LYS A 750 2.78 15.05 -8.79
N ASP A 751 1.84 15.49 -7.96
CA ASP A 751 2.00 15.40 -6.50
C ASP A 751 1.97 13.93 -6.03
N ILE A 752 3.12 13.46 -5.54
CA ILE A 752 3.31 12.11 -5.00
C ILE A 752 3.26 12.18 -3.47
N GLY A 753 2.14 11.77 -2.89
CA GLY A 753 1.99 11.75 -1.43
C GLY A 753 2.99 10.82 -0.72
N LEU A 754 3.47 11.24 0.46
CA LEU A 754 4.48 10.56 1.28
C LEU A 754 4.19 9.06 1.53
N GLY A 755 2.91 8.70 1.66
CA GLY A 755 2.45 7.32 1.91
C GLY A 755 2.13 6.52 0.64
N THR A 756 2.65 6.91 -0.53
CA THR A 756 2.37 6.20 -1.78
C THR A 756 2.92 4.77 -1.76
N LYS A 757 2.16 3.84 -2.33
CA LYS A 757 2.55 2.44 -2.51
C LYS A 757 2.40 1.95 -3.94
N ASP A 758 1.89 2.82 -4.81
CA ASP A 758 1.62 2.49 -6.19
C ASP A 758 2.95 2.33 -6.95
N ASP A 759 3.15 1.14 -7.49
CA ASP A 759 4.38 0.75 -8.17
C ASP A 759 4.60 1.53 -9.48
N HIS A 760 3.53 1.97 -10.13
CA HIS A 760 3.62 2.76 -11.36
C HIS A 760 4.03 4.20 -11.05
N ASP A 761 3.41 4.82 -10.06
CA ASP A 761 3.71 6.18 -9.63
C ASP A 761 5.15 6.31 -9.16
N ILE A 762 5.62 5.36 -8.36
CA ILE A 762 7.00 5.34 -7.85
C ILE A 762 8.00 5.10 -8.98
N ALA A 763 7.70 4.18 -9.91
CA ALA A 763 8.54 3.97 -11.08
C ALA A 763 8.60 5.22 -11.97
N HIS A 764 7.49 5.94 -12.15
CA HIS A 764 7.47 7.16 -12.92
C HIS A 764 8.24 8.29 -12.23
N MET A 765 8.06 8.46 -10.92
CA MET A 765 8.83 9.42 -10.11
C MET A 765 10.33 9.16 -10.22
N MET A 766 10.77 7.90 -10.12
CA MET A 766 12.19 7.55 -10.34
C MET A 766 12.63 7.82 -11.78
N TRP A 767 11.74 7.68 -12.76
CA TRP A 767 12.04 7.99 -14.16
C TRP A 767 12.18 9.49 -14.40
N ASP A 768 11.35 10.33 -13.76
CA ASP A 768 11.46 11.80 -13.80
C ASP A 768 12.87 12.22 -13.34
N CYS A 769 13.41 11.59 -12.29
CA CYS A 769 14.79 11.83 -11.84
C CYS A 769 15.86 11.43 -12.87
N VAL A 770 15.66 10.33 -13.61
CA VAL A 770 16.57 9.89 -14.68
C VAL A 770 16.54 10.88 -15.84
N GLU A 771 15.36 11.34 -16.22
CA GLU A 771 15.17 12.34 -17.27
C GLU A 771 15.80 13.68 -16.89
N TYR A 772 15.55 14.16 -15.67
CA TYR A 772 16.17 15.36 -15.12
C TYR A 772 17.71 15.28 -15.14
N THR A 773 18.26 14.14 -14.69
CA THR A 773 19.72 13.90 -14.68
C THR A 773 20.31 13.94 -16.09
N HIS A 774 19.57 13.44 -17.09
CA HIS A 774 19.99 13.48 -18.48
C HIS A 774 20.02 14.91 -19.02
N GLN A 775 18.94 15.66 -18.83
CA GLN A 775 18.81 17.05 -19.26
C GLN A 775 19.89 17.95 -18.62
N HIS A 776 20.22 17.71 -17.35
CA HIS A 776 21.19 18.49 -16.57
C HIS A 776 22.59 17.87 -16.52
N ARG A 777 22.91 16.95 -17.45
CA ARG A 777 24.22 16.27 -17.49
C ARG A 777 25.43 17.23 -17.47
N PRO A 778 25.45 18.38 -18.19
CA PRO A 778 26.56 19.32 -18.11
C PRO A 778 26.73 19.94 -16.71
N TYR A 779 25.62 20.25 -16.03
CA TYR A 779 25.63 20.80 -14.68
C TYR A 779 26.17 19.79 -13.66
N ILE A 780 25.72 18.54 -13.74
CA ILE A 780 26.21 17.44 -12.89
C ILE A 780 27.68 17.12 -13.19
N ALA A 781 28.11 17.19 -14.46
CA ALA A 781 29.51 16.99 -14.82
C ALA A 781 30.45 18.02 -14.18
N LYS A 782 30.02 19.28 -14.03
CA LYS A 782 30.77 20.31 -13.28
C LYS A 782 30.94 19.90 -11.81
N LEU A 783 29.86 19.51 -11.15
CA LEU A 783 29.91 19.01 -9.76
C LEU A 783 30.89 17.82 -9.62
N VAL A 784 30.80 16.84 -10.51
CA VAL A 784 31.69 15.66 -10.49
C VAL A 784 33.16 16.09 -10.69
N THR A 785 33.42 17.03 -11.58
CA THR A 785 34.77 17.55 -11.83
C THR A 785 35.33 18.23 -10.60
N LEU A 786 34.55 19.10 -9.96
CA LEU A 786 34.93 19.78 -8.73
C LEU A 786 35.20 18.79 -7.58
N LEU A 787 34.29 17.84 -7.35
CA LEU A 787 34.47 16.82 -6.29
C LEU A 787 35.72 15.96 -6.53
N LYS A 788 36.01 15.59 -7.77
CA LYS A 788 37.25 14.88 -8.13
C LYS A 788 38.49 15.71 -7.88
N ARG A 789 38.43 17.03 -8.10
CA ARG A 789 39.55 17.95 -7.89
C ARG A 789 39.84 18.20 -6.42
N ILE A 790 38.79 18.31 -5.59
CA ILE A 790 38.91 18.38 -4.13
C ILE A 790 39.49 17.07 -3.56
N GLY A 791 39.17 15.93 -4.18
CA GLY A 791 39.73 14.62 -3.81
C GLY A 791 38.97 13.89 -2.71
N LYS A 792 39.36 12.65 -2.44
CA LYS A 792 38.65 11.79 -1.48
C LYS A 792 39.01 12.15 -0.04
N THR A 793 38.15 11.82 0.91
CA THR A 793 38.36 12.12 2.33
C THR A 793 39.61 11.46 2.94
N PRO A 794 39.95 10.18 2.66
CA PRO A 794 41.22 9.60 3.13
C PRO A 794 42.46 10.35 2.64
N GLU A 795 42.35 11.10 1.54
CA GLU A 795 43.42 11.92 0.97
C GLU A 795 43.48 13.32 1.61
N ARG A 796 42.55 13.65 2.52
CA ARG A 796 42.40 14.93 3.23
C ARG A 796 42.39 14.75 4.77
N PRO A 797 43.50 14.30 5.38
CA PRO A 797 43.54 13.90 6.79
C PRO A 797 43.37 15.04 7.81
N ARG A 798 43.35 16.32 7.39
CA ARG A 798 43.38 17.48 8.31
C ARG A 798 42.02 18.10 8.61
N ALA A 799 40.99 17.88 7.81
CA ALA A 799 39.75 18.62 8.01
C ALA A 799 39.05 18.27 9.33
N PHE A 800 39.28 17.07 9.89
CA PHE A 800 38.66 16.61 11.14
C PHE A 800 39.42 15.41 11.76
N ALA A 801 40.72 15.57 12.07
CA ALA A 801 41.47 14.52 12.76
C ALA A 801 40.78 14.12 14.07
N ALA A 802 40.50 12.82 14.23
CA ALA A 802 40.06 12.25 15.50
C ALA A 802 41.12 12.57 16.58
N PHE A 803 40.66 12.99 17.76
CA PHE A 803 41.40 13.09 19.01
C PHE A 803 42.93 13.12 18.87
N ARG A 804 43.53 14.31 18.90
CA ARG A 804 44.83 14.41 19.58
C ARG A 804 44.52 14.09 21.04
N GLU A 805 45.02 12.95 21.51
CA GLU A 805 45.03 12.62 22.94
C GLU A 805 45.55 13.85 23.69
N VAL A 806 44.74 14.39 24.59
CA VAL A 806 45.21 15.32 25.61
C VAL A 806 46.03 14.48 26.59
N GLN A 807 47.26 14.14 26.23
CA GLN A 807 48.27 13.70 27.16
C GLN A 807 49.38 14.75 27.23
N THR A 808 49.77 15.05 28.47
CA THR A 808 50.95 15.80 28.93
C THR A 808 50.87 17.32 28.95
N GLN A 809 50.31 17.86 30.04
CA GLN A 809 50.93 18.96 30.79
C GLN A 809 50.45 18.96 32.25
N THR A 810 50.75 17.86 32.96
CA THR A 810 50.87 17.83 34.42
C THR A 810 52.17 17.13 34.79
N SER A 811 53.28 17.78 34.43
CA SER A 811 54.58 17.59 35.07
C SER A 811 55.44 18.79 34.70
N GLY A 812 55.79 19.59 35.71
CA GLY A 812 56.41 20.91 35.62
C GLY A 812 55.96 21.74 36.81
#